data_AF-A0A8B3RN44-F1
#
_entry.id   AF-A0A8B3RN44-F1
#
_cell.length_a   1.000
_cell.length_b   1.000
_cell.length_c   1.000
_cell.angle_alpha   90.00
_cell.angle_beta   90.00
_cell.angle_gamma   90.00
#
_symmetry.space_group_name_H-M   'P 1'
#
loop_
_entity.id
_entity.type
_entity.pdbx_description
1 polymer ?
#
loop_
_entity_poly.entity_id
_entity_poly.type
_entity_poly.pdbx_seq_one_letter_code
_entity_poly.pdbx_strand_id
1 'polypeptide(L)'
;MLATMEQAHANGVKMIVFPEMALTGYVSSSDPDSPAYRMAVSQAETTASPITQEIAAKAKEYGMWVVYGTPERIPGDSSHAYNSAFAISPEGKVSSYQKIAPVEGAWATPGTTPVILQTEWGLMGLSICYDTYANPEIERYYAAQGVGLLVNPTATSRSYTDIDGDGVKDGKGWEWYYRNRLESIASRDGLVIASADLVGPDGYADENGKQPYDFPGGSVILTGSFAGANYAAGLNEDGSIAVGTEGALTNAKDLRLSTPSTTQVANDFHPDYYAKWYGELADRKDAGESLSYSFGSTDGPKVAVANVSGVWADKAANTKMMAKYAEQAHADGVDLLVFPETVLTGYDSTDPKGDADAHSVNAEVNRVLAASDDYMQVLLAEKVKGADGDTTRGESVQRMAQLAKDYGMYIVFGLAEMPDGGPIVDGGVKKVYNSAAICFPDGHTESYQKMHRAGSEETVWSVPGNTPVMFEMPEWTGKDGSALKAGVNICRDGHFYPELGRYYAASGAELLIHPTATGGNPWYRETRIGSYTDRDGMAAVTANLWGQDGYPIDSDGKPIYSVDANGETVSSGKDVAGYNYSGVGRDSFRSTSLIINAWGRKNGTSFDYATGSALDTSGTGNGATADVTKDWYFGQGGFDPDNLETRTMDLSRAGFRITNFQPRLYSQMYDALAQRTVPGYSAMYSTGSPLDTSALDEPAAKADAAIASPSEYTAESVEPVQEALFDARSLLGNTTFSAEQQPLVEAAAAELNTALAGLEKVASTPADPAEPNQPATPADPVDTPAGTPADPQSPSGPADGTVDAPATAAGAPAIGALSSTGSQIALVAALALMGVAGGSVLIVAKRKAHVE
;
A
#
# COMPACT_ATOMS: atom_id res chain seq x y z
N MET A 1 -5.16 25.28 11.43
CA MET A 1 -4.76 24.19 12.33
C MET A 1 -5.38 24.26 13.72
N LEU A 2 -4.93 25.13 14.65
CA LEU A 2 -5.34 25.05 16.07
C LEU A 2 -6.87 25.04 16.32
N ALA A 3 -7.64 25.93 15.68
CA ALA A 3 -9.11 25.95 15.82
C ALA A 3 -9.77 24.64 15.33
N THR A 4 -9.21 24.00 14.30
CA THR A 4 -9.64 22.69 13.81
C THR A 4 -9.32 21.58 14.81
N MET A 5 -8.20 21.67 15.53
CA MET A 5 -7.84 20.75 16.61
C MET A 5 -8.77 20.90 17.82
N GLU A 6 -9.14 22.12 18.19
CA GLU A 6 -10.13 22.40 19.24
C GLU A 6 -11.50 21.80 18.88
N GLN A 7 -11.98 22.02 17.64
CA GLN A 7 -13.21 21.43 17.14
C GLN A 7 -13.15 19.89 17.11
N ALA A 8 -12.03 19.31 16.70
CA ALA A 8 -11.82 17.86 16.70
C ALA A 8 -11.83 17.28 18.13
N HIS A 9 -11.14 17.92 19.08
CA HIS A 9 -11.15 17.53 20.49
C HIS A 9 -12.55 17.62 21.10
N ALA A 10 -13.31 18.69 20.81
CA ALA A 10 -14.70 18.84 21.25
C ALA A 10 -15.62 17.74 20.69
N ASN A 11 -15.33 17.23 19.49
CA ASN A 11 -15.99 16.07 18.87
C ASN A 11 -15.44 14.71 19.34
N GLY A 12 -14.49 14.69 20.30
CA GLY A 12 -13.92 13.45 20.87
C GLY A 12 -12.86 12.75 20.01
N VAL A 13 -12.40 13.38 18.93
CA VAL A 13 -11.41 12.83 17.99
C VAL A 13 -10.10 12.50 18.70
N LYS A 14 -9.44 11.42 18.26
CA LYS A 14 -8.18 10.91 18.84
C LYS A 14 -6.98 10.95 17.90
N MET A 15 -7.22 11.10 16.60
CA MET A 15 -6.20 11.42 15.61
C MET A 15 -6.78 12.40 14.62
N ILE A 16 -6.08 13.51 14.37
CA ILE A 16 -6.37 14.43 13.26
C ILE A 16 -5.20 14.43 12.28
N VAL A 17 -5.53 14.35 11.00
CA VAL A 17 -4.57 14.41 9.89
C VAL A 17 -4.90 15.65 9.07
N PHE A 18 -3.94 16.55 8.95
CA PHE A 18 -3.98 17.68 8.02
C PHE A 18 -3.29 17.31 6.70
N PRO A 19 -3.61 18.02 5.60
CA PRO A 19 -2.99 17.76 4.30
C PRO A 19 -1.47 17.97 4.21
N GLU A 20 -0.91 17.63 3.05
CA GLU A 20 0.48 17.92 2.70
C GLU A 20 0.70 19.45 2.68
N MET A 21 1.86 19.91 3.16
CA MET A 21 2.24 21.34 3.21
C MET A 21 1.23 22.26 3.93
N ALA A 22 0.28 21.73 4.71
CA ALA A 22 -0.83 22.46 5.32
C ALA A 22 -0.43 23.54 6.36
N LEU A 23 0.84 23.62 6.76
CA LEU A 23 1.35 24.73 7.57
C LEU A 23 1.73 25.97 6.73
N THR A 24 2.23 25.78 5.51
CA THR A 24 2.84 26.84 4.66
C THR A 24 2.09 27.13 3.36
N GLY A 25 1.17 26.27 2.96
CA GLY A 25 0.63 26.22 1.60
C GLY A 25 1.52 25.39 0.67
N TYR A 26 0.92 24.80 -0.38
CA TYR A 26 1.62 23.88 -1.28
C TYR A 26 2.41 24.61 -2.38
N VAL A 27 3.60 24.11 -2.70
CA VAL A 27 4.47 24.73 -3.70
C VAL A 27 5.26 23.70 -4.50
N SER A 28 5.28 23.85 -5.82
CA SER A 28 6.23 23.17 -6.70
C SER A 28 7.09 24.19 -7.46
N SER A 29 8.41 24.13 -7.30
CA SER A 29 9.37 24.97 -8.02
C SER A 29 10.76 24.32 -8.09
N SER A 30 11.46 24.52 -9.20
CA SER A 30 12.88 24.17 -9.38
C SER A 30 13.75 25.37 -9.71
N ASP A 31 13.26 26.59 -9.46
CA ASP A 31 13.97 27.85 -9.64
C ASP A 31 14.28 28.47 -8.26
N PRO A 32 15.54 28.44 -7.78
CA PRO A 32 15.94 29.04 -6.51
C PRO A 32 15.69 30.56 -6.42
N ASP A 33 15.64 31.25 -7.56
CA ASP A 33 15.34 32.68 -7.61
C ASP A 33 13.83 32.99 -7.57
N SER A 34 12.97 31.96 -7.66
CA SER A 34 11.53 32.13 -7.51
C SER A 34 11.13 32.44 -6.06
N PRO A 35 10.17 33.36 -5.81
CA PRO A 35 9.62 33.59 -4.48
C PRO A 35 9.04 32.33 -3.84
N ALA A 36 8.46 31.46 -4.66
CA ALA A 36 7.87 30.18 -4.29
C ALA A 36 8.91 29.21 -3.67
N TYR A 37 10.07 29.05 -4.31
CA TYR A 37 11.18 28.23 -3.78
C TYR A 37 11.70 28.81 -2.47
N ARG A 38 11.99 30.12 -2.43
CA ARG A 38 12.47 30.78 -1.20
C ARG A 38 11.50 30.63 -0.03
N MET A 39 10.18 30.73 -0.29
CA MET A 39 9.15 30.53 0.73
C MET A 39 9.21 29.12 1.34
N ALA A 40 9.38 28.09 0.52
CA ALA A 40 9.47 26.70 1.01
C ALA A 40 10.64 26.50 1.98
N VAL A 41 11.82 27.06 1.64
CA VAL A 41 13.04 26.89 2.45
C VAL A 41 13.07 27.86 3.65
N SER A 42 12.64 29.11 3.48
CA SER A 42 12.65 30.12 4.56
C SER A 42 11.50 29.96 5.57
N GLN A 43 10.52 29.10 5.30
CA GLN A 43 9.48 28.69 6.23
C GLN A 43 9.64 27.21 6.64
N ALA A 44 10.83 26.64 6.42
CA ALA A 44 11.14 25.27 6.84
C ALA A 44 11.31 25.19 8.36
N GLU A 45 10.46 24.36 8.96
CA GLU A 45 10.33 24.16 10.40
C GLU A 45 11.27 23.05 10.91
N THR A 46 11.41 22.95 12.23
CA THR A 46 12.08 21.80 12.86
C THR A 46 11.15 21.13 13.86
N THR A 47 11.42 19.87 14.20
CA THR A 47 10.69 19.15 15.26
C THR A 47 10.76 19.84 16.64
N ALA A 48 11.67 20.81 16.81
CA ALA A 48 11.89 21.60 18.02
C ALA A 48 11.45 23.08 17.91
N SER A 49 10.89 23.52 16.78
CA SER A 49 10.59 24.93 16.52
C SER A 49 9.40 25.47 17.33
N PRO A 50 9.27 26.80 17.53
CA PRO A 50 8.21 27.38 18.36
C PRO A 50 6.78 27.00 17.93
N ILE A 51 6.49 27.03 16.62
CA ILE A 51 5.16 26.67 16.08
C ILE A 51 4.89 25.18 16.26
N THR A 52 5.87 24.32 15.97
CA THR A 52 5.78 22.87 16.20
C THR A 52 5.54 22.55 17.68
N GLN A 53 6.19 23.28 18.59
CA GLN A 53 6.03 23.10 20.04
C GLN A 53 4.70 23.64 20.58
N GLU A 54 4.11 24.69 19.98
CA GLU A 54 2.73 25.12 20.30
C GLU A 54 1.71 24.04 19.91
N ILE A 55 1.83 23.49 18.70
CA ILE A 55 0.98 22.38 18.24
C ILE A 55 1.21 21.13 19.13
N ALA A 56 2.45 20.87 19.58
CA ALA A 56 2.76 19.78 20.49
C ALA A 56 2.14 19.94 21.89
N ALA A 57 2.15 21.16 22.43
CA ALA A 57 1.47 21.48 23.69
C ALA A 57 -0.05 21.24 23.57
N LYS A 58 -0.66 21.59 22.42
CA LYS A 58 -2.09 21.38 22.18
C LYS A 58 -2.48 19.92 21.90
N ALA A 59 -1.65 19.16 21.17
CA ALA A 59 -1.82 17.71 21.02
C ALA A 59 -1.85 17.00 22.39
N LYS A 60 -0.97 17.43 23.30
CA LYS A 60 -0.86 16.95 24.68
C LYS A 60 -2.02 17.37 25.57
N GLU A 61 -2.46 18.63 25.48
CA GLU A 61 -3.65 19.15 26.18
C GLU A 61 -4.91 18.36 25.81
N TYR A 62 -5.05 17.99 24.54
CA TYR A 62 -6.23 17.31 24.00
C TYR A 62 -6.15 15.78 24.07
N GLY A 63 -4.99 15.20 24.38
CA GLY A 63 -4.75 13.76 24.38
C GLY A 63 -5.06 13.14 23.01
N MET A 64 -4.45 13.71 21.97
CA MET A 64 -4.78 13.47 20.56
C MET A 64 -3.51 13.39 19.70
N TRP A 65 -3.45 12.41 18.80
CA TRP A 65 -2.45 12.37 17.73
C TRP A 65 -2.72 13.47 16.71
N VAL A 66 -1.68 14.21 16.31
CA VAL A 66 -1.77 15.28 15.30
C VAL A 66 -0.73 15.04 14.22
N VAL A 67 -1.15 14.89 12.97
CA VAL A 67 -0.25 14.75 11.81
C VAL A 67 -0.50 15.90 10.83
N TYR A 68 0.55 16.57 10.35
CA TYR A 68 0.44 17.65 9.37
C TYR A 68 1.66 17.72 8.45
N GLY A 69 1.45 18.15 7.20
CA GLY A 69 2.52 18.43 6.26
C GLY A 69 3.15 19.82 6.44
N THR A 70 4.46 19.91 6.29
CA THR A 70 5.27 21.15 6.36
C THR A 70 6.62 20.93 5.66
N PRO A 71 7.30 21.97 5.15
CA PRO A 71 8.72 21.87 4.88
C PRO A 71 9.48 21.67 6.22
N GLU A 72 10.46 20.77 6.23
CA GLU A 72 11.36 20.53 7.36
C GLU A 72 12.78 20.97 6.98
N ARG A 73 13.41 21.74 7.85
CA ARG A 73 14.74 22.30 7.66
C ARG A 73 15.80 21.20 7.68
N ILE A 74 16.81 21.34 6.83
CA ILE A 74 17.98 20.47 6.79
C ILE A 74 19.10 21.16 7.59
N PRO A 75 19.59 20.60 8.70
CA PRO A 75 20.65 21.23 9.49
C PRO A 75 21.91 21.45 8.66
N GLY A 76 22.37 22.71 8.57
CA GLY A 76 23.51 23.12 7.75
C GLY A 76 23.23 23.33 6.25
N ASP A 77 21.99 23.18 5.76
CA ASP A 77 21.61 23.52 4.38
C ASP A 77 20.43 24.50 4.37
N SER A 78 20.72 25.76 4.05
CA SER A 78 19.76 26.86 3.91
C SER A 78 19.31 27.09 2.45
N SER A 79 19.60 26.15 1.56
CA SER A 79 19.21 26.17 0.14
C SER A 79 18.18 25.11 -0.24
N HIS A 80 17.97 24.08 0.59
CA HIS A 80 16.93 23.05 0.40
C HIS A 80 16.15 22.79 1.69
N ALA A 81 15.02 22.09 1.58
CA ALA A 81 14.26 21.55 2.70
C ALA A 81 13.80 20.12 2.38
N TYR A 82 13.41 19.34 3.38
CA TYR A 82 12.57 18.16 3.14
C TYR A 82 11.11 18.61 3.00
N ASN A 83 10.32 17.92 2.17
CA ASN A 83 8.86 17.93 2.30
C ASN A 83 8.50 16.86 3.33
N SER A 84 7.93 17.24 4.47
CA SER A 84 7.81 16.34 5.63
C SER A 84 6.41 16.32 6.26
N ALA A 85 6.13 15.23 6.97
CA ALA A 85 4.94 15.05 7.78
C ALA A 85 5.35 14.94 9.25
N PHE A 86 5.04 15.97 10.04
CA PHE A 86 5.25 15.95 11.49
C PHE A 86 4.08 15.24 12.15
N ALA A 87 4.37 14.16 12.86
CA ALA A 87 3.41 13.39 13.65
C ALA A 87 3.72 13.56 15.14
N ILE A 88 2.71 14.02 15.88
CA ILE A 88 2.82 14.39 17.29
C ILE A 88 1.93 13.45 18.12
N SER A 89 2.49 12.87 19.17
CA SER A 89 1.77 11.95 20.08
C SER A 89 0.94 12.68 21.15
N PRO A 90 -0.02 11.98 21.80
CA PRO A 90 -0.77 12.49 22.97
C PRO A 90 0.10 12.92 24.17
N GLU A 91 1.38 12.57 24.21
CA GLU A 91 2.35 13.03 25.22
C GLU A 91 3.07 14.33 24.81
N GLY A 92 2.87 14.78 23.56
CA GLY A 92 3.57 15.89 22.92
C GLY A 92 4.90 15.50 22.26
N LYS A 93 5.18 14.21 22.01
CA LYS A 93 6.42 13.83 21.30
C LYS A 93 6.23 14.01 19.79
N VAL A 94 7.06 14.85 19.18
CA VAL A 94 7.15 15.03 17.73
C VAL A 94 8.01 13.92 17.10
N SER A 95 7.65 13.48 15.91
CA SER A 95 8.45 12.63 15.00
C SER A 95 8.23 13.12 13.57
N SER A 96 9.25 13.07 12.71
CA SER A 96 9.12 13.52 11.31
C SER A 96 9.38 12.39 10.32
N TYR A 97 8.54 12.32 9.29
CA TYR A 97 8.75 11.53 8.07
C TYR A 97 9.07 12.48 6.91
N GLN A 98 10.24 12.32 6.29
CA GLN A 98 10.63 13.02 5.05
C GLN A 98 10.08 12.25 3.84
N LYS A 99 9.41 12.94 2.91
CA LYS A 99 8.88 12.38 1.67
C LYS A 99 9.98 11.69 0.87
N ILE A 100 9.80 10.40 0.55
CA ILE A 100 10.83 9.58 -0.10
C ILE A 100 10.92 9.91 -1.60
N ALA A 101 9.79 10.21 -2.24
CA ALA A 101 9.70 10.58 -3.64
C ALA A 101 9.05 11.97 -3.82
N PRO A 102 9.75 13.06 -3.48
CA PRO A 102 9.23 14.41 -3.69
C PRO A 102 9.01 14.72 -5.17
N VAL A 103 7.93 15.44 -5.47
CA VAL A 103 7.58 15.93 -6.83
C VAL A 103 7.40 17.45 -6.85
N GLU A 104 7.80 18.10 -5.76
CA GLU A 104 7.65 19.54 -5.49
C GLU A 104 8.78 20.37 -6.15
N GLY A 105 9.62 19.74 -6.96
CA GLY A 105 10.74 20.39 -7.63
C GLY A 105 11.99 20.48 -6.74
N ALA A 106 12.99 21.21 -7.22
CA ALA A 106 14.36 21.13 -6.71
C ALA A 106 14.58 21.73 -5.30
N TRP A 107 13.58 22.33 -4.66
CA TRP A 107 13.71 22.75 -3.24
C TRP A 107 13.60 21.55 -2.28
N ALA A 108 12.91 20.48 -2.70
CA ALA A 108 12.55 19.34 -1.87
C ALA A 108 13.58 18.21 -2.01
N THR A 109 14.43 18.03 -1.01
CA THR A 109 15.36 16.91 -0.91
C THR A 109 14.60 15.59 -0.63
N PRO A 110 14.94 14.46 -1.28
CA PRO A 110 14.35 13.16 -0.97
C PRO A 110 14.73 12.65 0.43
N GLY A 111 13.74 12.12 1.15
CA GLY A 111 13.95 11.35 2.38
C GLY A 111 14.44 9.93 2.11
N THR A 112 14.99 9.27 3.15
CA THR A 112 15.44 7.88 3.09
C THR A 112 14.91 6.97 4.21
N THR A 113 14.18 7.48 5.21
CA THR A 113 13.76 6.66 6.36
C THR A 113 12.23 6.48 6.43
N PRO A 114 11.70 5.27 6.22
CA PRO A 114 10.31 4.93 6.52
C PRO A 114 10.03 5.05 8.02
N VAL A 115 8.93 5.70 8.41
CA VAL A 115 8.58 5.99 9.81
C VAL A 115 7.38 5.17 10.26
N ILE A 116 7.59 4.40 11.34
CA ILE A 116 6.57 3.60 12.01
C ILE A 116 6.45 4.07 13.46
N LEU A 117 5.23 4.38 13.88
CA LEU A 117 4.89 4.88 15.21
C LEU A 117 3.98 3.90 15.95
N GLN A 118 4.24 3.69 17.24
CA GLN A 118 3.39 2.91 18.12
C GLN A 118 2.26 3.79 18.67
N THR A 119 1.03 3.49 18.29
CA THR A 119 -0.19 4.08 18.87
C THR A 119 -0.82 3.13 19.90
N GLU A 120 -1.81 3.61 20.64
CA GLU A 120 -2.66 2.80 21.52
C GLU A 120 -3.52 1.76 20.77
N TRP A 121 -3.69 1.89 19.44
CA TRP A 121 -4.48 0.98 18.60
C TRP A 121 -3.63 -0.05 17.85
N GLY A 122 -2.35 0.23 17.62
CA GLY A 122 -1.45 -0.59 16.81
C GLY A 122 -0.30 0.22 16.21
N LEU A 123 0.40 -0.37 15.24
CA LEU A 123 1.46 0.32 14.49
C LEU A 123 0.86 1.16 13.36
N MET A 124 1.35 2.41 13.26
CA MET A 124 0.97 3.42 12.27
C MET A 124 2.17 3.78 11.39
N GLY A 125 2.01 3.74 10.07
CA GLY A 125 3.02 4.17 9.09
C GLY A 125 2.72 5.55 8.53
N LEU A 126 3.76 6.34 8.24
CA LEU A 126 3.64 7.67 7.62
C LEU A 126 4.07 7.65 6.15
N SER A 127 3.35 8.37 5.31
CA SER A 127 3.57 8.47 3.86
C SER A 127 3.03 9.82 3.38
N ILE A 128 3.55 10.38 2.29
CA ILE A 128 3.06 11.68 1.76
C ILE A 128 2.75 11.57 0.28
N CYS A 129 1.47 11.73 -0.07
CA CYS A 129 0.96 11.92 -1.42
C CYS A 129 1.58 10.95 -2.45
N TYR A 130 2.54 11.45 -3.25
CA TYR A 130 3.21 10.70 -4.31
C TYR A 130 3.91 9.43 -3.82
N ASP A 131 4.35 9.36 -2.57
CA ASP A 131 4.84 8.12 -1.96
C ASP A 131 3.77 7.02 -2.05
N THR A 132 2.59 7.28 -1.49
CA THR A 132 1.41 6.41 -1.46
C THR A 132 0.89 6.07 -2.86
N TYR A 133 0.97 7.00 -3.81
CA TYR A 133 0.41 6.79 -5.16
C TYR A 133 1.37 6.15 -6.15
N ALA A 134 2.69 6.33 -5.96
CA ALA A 134 3.70 5.93 -6.94
C ALA A 134 4.63 4.82 -6.46
N ASN A 135 4.79 4.61 -5.14
CA ASN A 135 5.85 3.77 -4.56
C ASN A 135 5.33 2.71 -3.60
N PRO A 136 4.72 1.61 -4.11
CA PRO A 136 4.14 0.56 -3.29
C PRO A 136 5.10 -0.08 -2.30
N GLU A 137 6.39 0.02 -2.55
CA GLU A 137 7.46 -0.47 -1.69
C GLU A 137 7.35 0.05 -0.25
N ILE A 138 6.79 1.25 -0.06
CA ILE A 138 6.65 1.90 1.25
C ILE A 138 5.54 1.23 2.05
N GLU A 139 4.30 1.14 1.53
CA GLU A 139 3.22 0.48 2.26
C GLU A 139 3.39 -1.04 2.34
N ARG A 140 4.06 -1.69 1.36
CA ARG A 140 4.44 -3.11 1.43
C ARG A 140 5.44 -3.37 2.55
N TYR A 141 6.45 -2.52 2.72
CA TYR A 141 7.37 -2.59 3.86
C TYR A 141 6.65 -2.37 5.19
N TYR A 142 5.83 -1.32 5.30
CA TYR A 142 5.01 -1.08 6.50
C TYR A 142 4.11 -2.28 6.85
N ALA A 143 3.45 -2.85 5.84
CA ALA A 143 2.60 -4.01 6.03
C ALA A 143 3.38 -5.28 6.45
N ALA A 144 4.62 -5.46 6.00
CA ALA A 144 5.52 -6.52 6.47
C ALA A 144 6.05 -6.27 7.90
N GLN A 145 6.14 -5.02 8.33
CA GLN A 145 6.45 -4.64 9.71
C GLN A 145 5.25 -4.75 10.67
N GLY A 146 4.04 -5.07 10.16
CA GLY A 146 2.82 -5.21 10.96
C GLY A 146 2.08 -3.91 11.23
N VAL A 147 2.32 -2.86 10.43
CA VAL A 147 1.48 -1.65 10.39
C VAL A 147 0.06 -2.04 10.00
N GLY A 148 -0.93 -1.45 10.69
CA GLY A 148 -2.35 -1.62 10.39
C GLY A 148 -3.06 -0.32 10.00
N LEU A 149 -2.39 0.83 10.15
CA LEU A 149 -2.88 2.17 9.83
C LEU A 149 -1.83 2.93 9.00
N LEU A 150 -2.20 3.38 7.81
CA LEU A 150 -1.41 4.27 6.96
C LEU A 150 -1.99 5.69 7.05
N VAL A 151 -1.13 6.67 7.33
CA VAL A 151 -1.49 8.09 7.32
C VAL A 151 -0.84 8.79 6.13
N ASN A 152 -1.65 9.52 5.37
CA ASN A 152 -1.28 10.09 4.08
C ASN A 152 -1.74 11.56 3.95
N PRO A 153 -0.98 12.54 4.49
CA PRO A 153 -1.10 13.94 4.10
C PRO A 153 -0.87 14.07 2.60
N THR A 154 -1.74 14.81 1.92
CA THR A 154 -1.83 14.82 0.46
C THR A 154 -2.02 16.23 -0.11
N ALA A 155 -1.44 16.48 -1.28
CA ALA A 155 -1.80 17.56 -2.19
C ALA A 155 -1.84 17.02 -3.63
N THR A 156 -2.99 16.57 -4.13
CA THR A 156 -3.12 16.09 -5.52
C THR A 156 -4.30 16.68 -6.30
N SER A 157 -4.00 17.44 -7.34
CA SER A 157 -4.97 17.91 -8.35
C SER A 157 -4.84 17.17 -9.69
N ARG A 158 -4.16 16.00 -9.71
CA ARG A 158 -3.91 15.20 -10.93
C ARG A 158 -5.23 14.87 -11.64
N SER A 159 -5.39 15.35 -12.88
CA SER A 159 -6.61 15.19 -13.70
C SER A 159 -7.90 15.79 -13.10
N TYR A 160 -7.81 16.72 -12.13
CA TYR A 160 -8.94 17.57 -11.72
C TYR A 160 -9.02 18.79 -12.64
N THR A 161 -9.86 18.73 -13.67
CA THR A 161 -9.87 19.71 -14.76
C THR A 161 -11.22 19.73 -15.47
N ASP A 162 -11.47 20.77 -16.26
CA ASP A 162 -12.59 20.82 -17.20
C ASP A 162 -12.29 19.85 -18.36
N ILE A 163 -13.10 18.79 -18.51
CA ILE A 163 -12.87 17.72 -19.51
C ILE A 163 -13.75 17.89 -20.75
N ASP A 164 -14.99 18.39 -20.61
CA ASP A 164 -15.92 18.54 -21.74
C ASP A 164 -16.00 19.98 -22.31
N GLY A 165 -15.49 20.98 -21.59
CA GLY A 165 -15.38 22.37 -22.01
C GLY A 165 -16.52 23.28 -21.55
N ASP A 166 -17.35 22.87 -20.59
CA ASP A 166 -18.47 23.69 -20.08
C ASP A 166 -18.05 24.80 -19.09
N GLY A 167 -16.82 24.76 -18.58
CA GLY A 167 -16.27 25.70 -17.60
C GLY A 167 -16.28 25.21 -16.14
N VAL A 168 -16.83 24.02 -15.87
CA VAL A 168 -16.81 23.32 -14.58
C VAL A 168 -15.70 22.26 -14.56
N LYS A 169 -15.12 21.97 -13.39
CA LYS A 169 -14.09 20.92 -13.26
C LYS A 169 -14.72 19.56 -12.94
N ASP A 170 -14.40 18.56 -13.76
CA ASP A 170 -14.71 17.16 -13.50
C ASP A 170 -13.84 16.58 -12.39
N GLY A 171 -14.48 16.08 -11.32
CA GLY A 171 -13.82 15.23 -10.33
C GLY A 171 -13.39 13.86 -10.89
N LYS A 172 -14.09 13.35 -11.93
CA LYS A 172 -14.02 11.94 -12.39
C LYS A 172 -12.59 11.44 -12.73
N GLY A 173 -11.79 12.27 -13.41
CA GLY A 173 -10.44 11.90 -13.83
C GLY A 173 -9.43 11.86 -12.67
N TRP A 174 -9.63 12.73 -11.68
CA TRP A 174 -8.91 12.71 -10.41
C TRP A 174 -9.37 11.56 -9.51
N GLU A 175 -10.69 11.38 -9.39
CA GLU A 175 -11.30 10.38 -8.52
C GLU A 175 -10.88 8.98 -8.94
N TRP A 176 -10.91 8.64 -10.24
CA TRP A 176 -10.42 7.35 -10.71
C TRP A 176 -8.98 7.10 -10.24
N TYR A 177 -8.08 8.06 -10.42
CA TYR A 177 -6.68 7.95 -10.00
C TYR A 177 -6.56 7.78 -8.47
N TYR A 178 -7.18 8.67 -7.69
CA TYR A 178 -7.04 8.72 -6.24
C TYR A 178 -7.70 7.50 -5.56
N ARG A 179 -8.93 7.16 -5.97
CA ARG A 179 -9.69 6.00 -5.48
C ARG A 179 -8.97 4.70 -5.80
N ASN A 180 -8.62 4.46 -7.07
CA ASN A 180 -7.97 3.22 -7.52
C ASN A 180 -6.72 2.88 -6.69
N ARG A 181 -5.91 3.91 -6.37
CA ARG A 181 -4.72 3.77 -5.53
C ARG A 181 -5.06 3.33 -4.11
N LEU A 182 -5.87 4.12 -3.41
CA LEU A 182 -6.16 3.90 -2.00
C LEU A 182 -6.95 2.60 -1.78
N GLU A 183 -7.91 2.30 -2.66
CA GLU A 183 -8.67 1.05 -2.64
C GLU A 183 -7.79 -0.16 -2.94
N SER A 184 -6.86 -0.07 -3.92
CA SER A 184 -5.88 -1.13 -4.19
C SER A 184 -5.00 -1.40 -2.98
N ILE A 185 -4.48 -0.37 -2.29
CA ILE A 185 -3.63 -0.53 -1.09
C ILE A 185 -4.43 -1.19 0.03
N ALA A 186 -5.58 -0.61 0.36
CA ALA A 186 -6.40 -1.09 1.47
C ALA A 186 -6.86 -2.55 1.25
N SER A 187 -7.13 -2.96 -0.01
CA SER A 187 -7.51 -4.33 -0.36
C SER A 187 -6.31 -5.30 -0.44
N ARG A 188 -5.17 -4.85 -0.98
CA ARG A 188 -3.98 -5.68 -1.18
C ARG A 188 -3.26 -5.99 0.12
N ASP A 189 -3.09 -4.97 0.96
CA ASP A 189 -2.29 -5.05 2.18
C ASP A 189 -3.15 -5.11 3.45
N GLY A 190 -4.46 -4.85 3.37
CA GLY A 190 -5.35 -4.91 4.54
C GLY A 190 -5.16 -3.75 5.52
N LEU A 191 -4.59 -2.65 5.05
CA LEU A 191 -4.36 -1.42 5.82
C LEU A 191 -5.66 -0.61 5.95
N VAL A 192 -5.84 0.01 7.11
CA VAL A 192 -6.72 1.18 7.25
C VAL A 192 -5.96 2.39 6.74
N ILE A 193 -6.58 3.25 5.93
CA ILE A 193 -5.94 4.47 5.42
C ILE A 193 -6.72 5.70 5.86
N ALA A 194 -5.99 6.68 6.40
CA ALA A 194 -6.47 8.04 6.61
C ALA A 194 -5.72 8.99 5.65
N SER A 195 -6.40 9.44 4.59
CA SER A 195 -5.86 10.30 3.54
C SER A 195 -6.50 11.69 3.64
N ALA A 196 -5.68 12.73 3.76
CA ALA A 196 -6.15 14.12 3.85
C ALA A 196 -5.57 14.94 2.70
N ASP A 197 -6.40 15.38 1.75
CA ASP A 197 -5.99 16.18 0.58
C ASP A 197 -6.36 17.65 0.78
N LEU A 198 -5.60 18.55 0.14
CA LEU A 198 -5.90 19.99 0.09
C LEU A 198 -7.19 20.25 -0.68
N VAL A 199 -7.81 21.41 -0.45
CA VAL A 199 -9.04 21.83 -1.12
C VAL A 199 -9.01 23.31 -1.46
N GLY A 200 -9.46 23.66 -2.66
CA GLY A 200 -9.48 25.02 -3.18
C GLY A 200 -8.13 25.51 -3.73
N PRO A 201 -8.05 26.81 -4.10
CA PRO A 201 -6.85 27.43 -4.64
C PRO A 201 -5.68 27.47 -3.64
N ASP A 202 -4.48 27.10 -4.10
CA ASP A 202 -3.27 27.06 -3.27
C ASP A 202 -2.00 27.38 -4.11
N GLY A 203 -0.92 27.74 -3.42
CA GLY A 203 0.38 28.10 -3.96
C GLY A 203 0.61 29.60 -4.08
N TYR A 204 1.85 29.94 -4.41
CA TYR A 204 2.29 31.34 -4.54
C TYR A 204 1.51 32.05 -5.65
N ALA A 205 0.74 33.08 -5.26
CA ALA A 205 -0.12 33.82 -6.19
C ALA A 205 0.69 34.69 -7.17
N ASP A 206 0.17 34.84 -8.40
CA ASP A 206 0.73 35.73 -9.41
C ASP A 206 0.44 37.22 -9.10
N GLU A 207 0.93 38.12 -9.96
CA GLU A 207 0.74 39.58 -9.84
C GLU A 207 -0.74 40.04 -9.86
N ASN A 208 -1.66 39.16 -10.28
CA ASN A 208 -3.10 39.40 -10.32
C ASN A 208 -3.83 38.74 -9.12
N GLY A 209 -3.08 38.11 -8.20
CA GLY A 209 -3.63 37.36 -7.08
C GLY A 209 -4.13 35.95 -7.44
N LYS A 210 -3.84 35.44 -8.64
CA LYS A 210 -4.27 34.10 -9.06
C LYS A 210 -3.27 33.05 -8.58
N GLN A 211 -3.76 32.03 -7.90
CA GLN A 211 -2.94 30.89 -7.46
C GLN A 211 -2.79 29.81 -8.55
N PRO A 212 -1.65 29.09 -8.58
CA PRO A 212 -1.32 28.14 -9.65
C PRO A 212 -2.00 26.77 -9.48
N TYR A 213 -2.31 26.36 -8.24
CA TYR A 213 -2.99 25.10 -7.95
C TYR A 213 -4.43 25.37 -7.50
N ASP A 214 -5.27 24.37 -7.66
CA ASP A 214 -6.64 24.34 -7.15
C ASP A 214 -7.03 22.88 -6.94
N PHE A 215 -7.14 22.49 -5.67
CA PHE A 215 -7.23 21.10 -5.23
C PHE A 215 -8.69 20.68 -4.96
N PRO A 216 -9.07 19.43 -5.25
CA PRO A 216 -10.46 18.99 -5.14
C PRO A 216 -10.90 18.65 -3.72
N GLY A 217 -10.01 18.55 -2.73
CA GLY A 217 -10.34 17.89 -1.46
C GLY A 217 -10.50 16.40 -1.68
N GLY A 218 -11.58 15.80 -1.16
CA GLY A 218 -11.75 14.35 -1.24
C GLY A 218 -10.85 13.56 -0.28
N SER A 219 -10.52 14.17 0.86
CA SER A 219 -10.03 13.47 2.05
C SER A 219 -10.95 12.29 2.41
N VAL A 220 -10.37 11.14 2.78
CA VAL A 220 -11.10 9.88 2.99
C VAL A 220 -10.52 9.06 4.14
N ILE A 221 -11.38 8.29 4.80
CA ILE A 221 -10.99 7.23 5.73
C ILE A 221 -11.59 5.92 5.22
N LEU A 222 -10.77 4.94 4.88
CA LEU A 222 -11.20 3.67 4.28
C LEU A 222 -10.44 2.45 4.79
N THR A 223 -11.05 1.28 4.59
CA THR A 223 -10.42 -0.04 4.72
C THR A 223 -10.76 -0.90 3.50
N GLY A 224 -9.95 -1.92 3.21
CA GLY A 224 -10.23 -2.86 2.12
C GLY A 224 -10.88 -4.15 2.60
N SER A 225 -11.54 -4.83 1.67
CA SER A 225 -11.93 -6.23 1.79
C SER A 225 -11.73 -6.95 0.45
N PHE A 226 -12.05 -8.23 0.39
CA PHE A 226 -12.07 -9.00 -0.87
C PHE A 226 -13.28 -8.65 -1.76
N ALA A 227 -14.35 -8.08 -1.18
CA ALA A 227 -15.60 -7.77 -1.89
C ALA A 227 -15.76 -6.29 -2.28
N GLY A 228 -14.92 -5.39 -1.75
CA GLY A 228 -15.03 -3.95 -1.95
C GLY A 228 -14.25 -3.15 -0.91
N ALA A 229 -14.06 -1.85 -1.15
CA ALA A 229 -13.61 -0.90 -0.14
C ALA A 229 -14.76 -0.53 0.82
N ASN A 230 -14.40 -0.24 2.07
CA ASN A 230 -15.32 0.18 3.12
C ASN A 230 -14.90 1.57 3.60
N TYR A 231 -15.63 2.60 3.17
CA TYR A 231 -15.39 3.97 3.61
C TYR A 231 -16.07 4.22 4.96
N ALA A 232 -15.31 4.77 5.90
CA ALA A 232 -15.78 5.23 7.19
C ALA A 232 -16.12 6.74 7.19
N ALA A 233 -15.51 7.50 6.27
CA ALA A 233 -15.82 8.89 5.95
C ALA A 233 -15.25 9.29 4.57
N GLY A 234 -15.78 10.38 3.98
CA GLY A 234 -15.28 10.98 2.73
C GLY A 234 -16.05 10.66 1.45
N LEU A 235 -17.23 10.05 1.53
CA LEU A 235 -18.13 9.82 0.38
C LEU A 235 -19.41 10.65 0.47
N ASN A 236 -19.97 10.97 -0.71
CA ASN A 236 -21.32 11.49 -0.91
C ASN A 236 -22.39 10.38 -0.82
N GLU A 237 -23.67 10.75 -0.82
CA GLU A 237 -24.80 9.78 -0.78
C GLU A 237 -24.87 8.86 -2.01
N ASP A 238 -24.30 9.27 -3.15
CA ASP A 238 -24.21 8.48 -4.38
C ASP A 238 -22.97 7.55 -4.43
N GLY A 239 -22.10 7.61 -3.42
CA GLY A 239 -20.87 6.84 -3.31
C GLY A 239 -19.63 7.46 -3.95
N SER A 240 -19.74 8.62 -4.64
CA SER A 240 -18.59 9.40 -5.12
C SER A 240 -17.78 10.01 -3.97
N ILE A 241 -16.51 10.34 -4.21
CA ILE A 241 -15.67 11.02 -3.19
C ILE A 241 -16.12 12.48 -3.01
N ALA A 242 -16.22 12.92 -1.75
CA ALA A 242 -16.70 14.25 -1.38
C ALA A 242 -15.67 15.36 -1.67
N VAL A 243 -15.75 15.96 -2.86
CA VAL A 243 -14.88 17.04 -3.34
C VAL A 243 -15.47 18.45 -3.08
N GLY A 244 -14.64 19.48 -3.19
CA GLY A 244 -15.03 20.90 -3.09
C GLY A 244 -15.51 21.37 -1.72
N THR A 245 -15.30 20.58 -0.67
CA THR A 245 -15.81 20.86 0.68
C THR A 245 -14.67 21.10 1.67
N GLU A 246 -14.60 22.31 2.23
CA GLU A 246 -13.70 22.65 3.34
C GLU A 246 -14.17 22.06 4.68
N GLY A 247 -13.22 21.65 5.53
CA GLY A 247 -13.47 21.28 6.92
C GLY A 247 -12.75 20.00 7.36
N ALA A 248 -13.09 19.53 8.56
CA ALA A 248 -12.63 18.25 9.09
C ALA A 248 -13.74 17.20 9.00
N LEU A 249 -13.42 16.04 8.43
CA LEU A 249 -14.28 14.85 8.44
C LEU A 249 -13.91 13.93 9.60
N THR A 250 -14.89 13.14 10.07
CA THR A 250 -14.71 12.15 11.14
C THR A 250 -15.40 10.84 10.77
N ASN A 251 -14.80 9.71 11.15
CA ASN A 251 -15.41 8.40 10.96
C ASN A 251 -16.62 8.22 11.90
N ALA A 252 -17.80 7.98 11.34
CA ALA A 252 -19.04 7.76 12.10
C ALA A 252 -19.17 6.32 12.66
N LYS A 253 -18.12 5.50 12.52
CA LYS A 253 -18.06 4.08 12.92
C LYS A 253 -16.68 3.77 13.48
N ASP A 254 -16.59 2.82 14.41
CA ASP A 254 -15.32 2.33 14.93
C ASP A 254 -14.46 1.74 13.82
N LEU A 255 -13.18 2.11 13.80
CA LEU A 255 -12.17 1.52 12.91
C LEU A 255 -11.54 0.31 13.59
N ARG A 256 -11.30 -0.76 12.83
CA ARG A 256 -10.56 -1.93 13.29
C ARG A 256 -9.27 -2.05 12.49
N LEU A 257 -8.14 -1.87 13.16
CA LEU A 257 -6.84 -2.19 12.57
C LEU A 257 -6.67 -3.70 12.47
N SER A 258 -6.01 -4.16 11.41
CA SER A 258 -5.66 -5.56 11.15
C SER A 258 -4.19 -5.67 10.77
N THR A 259 -3.54 -6.76 11.21
CA THR A 259 -2.20 -7.11 10.72
C THR A 259 -2.32 -7.70 9.31
N PRO A 260 -1.57 -7.19 8.32
CA PRO A 260 -1.55 -7.70 6.95
C PRO A 260 -1.23 -9.19 6.83
N SER A 261 -1.83 -9.86 5.85
CA SER A 261 -1.65 -11.31 5.57
C SER A 261 -0.79 -11.61 4.34
N THR A 262 -0.59 -10.63 3.46
CA THR A 262 0.02 -10.75 2.12
C THR A 262 1.50 -10.36 2.12
N THR A 263 2.07 -10.17 3.31
CA THR A 263 3.45 -9.77 3.61
C THR A 263 4.13 -10.74 4.59
N GLN A 264 3.61 -11.97 4.68
CA GLN A 264 4.12 -13.01 5.59
C GLN A 264 4.88 -14.07 4.79
N VAL A 265 6.14 -14.34 5.15
CA VAL A 265 7.00 -15.29 4.42
C VAL A 265 6.40 -16.70 4.35
N ALA A 266 5.62 -17.10 5.37
CA ALA A 266 4.89 -18.37 5.38
C ALA A 266 3.83 -18.49 4.27
N ASN A 267 3.35 -17.36 3.72
CA ASN A 267 2.30 -17.27 2.71
C ASN A 267 2.90 -16.82 1.36
N ASP A 268 4.10 -17.29 1.02
CA ASP A 268 4.92 -16.87 -0.13
C ASP A 268 5.08 -15.34 -0.25
N PHE A 269 5.61 -14.66 0.77
CA PHE A 269 6.17 -13.31 0.62
C PHE A 269 7.69 -13.41 0.57
N HIS A 270 8.32 -12.89 -0.48
CA HIS A 270 9.73 -13.15 -0.79
C HIS A 270 10.58 -11.87 -0.73
N PRO A 271 10.78 -11.26 0.46
CA PRO A 271 11.61 -10.07 0.61
C PRO A 271 13.07 -10.34 0.19
N ASP A 272 13.53 -11.59 0.29
CA ASP A 272 14.85 -11.98 -0.19
C ASP A 272 14.96 -12.00 -1.73
N TYR A 273 13.85 -12.12 -2.47
CA TYR A 273 13.85 -11.97 -3.93
C TYR A 273 13.84 -10.48 -4.29
N TYR A 274 12.94 -9.72 -3.66
CA TYR A 274 12.79 -8.29 -3.93
C TYR A 274 14.09 -7.53 -3.62
N ALA A 275 14.76 -7.83 -2.49
CA ALA A 275 16.06 -7.25 -2.14
C ALA A 275 17.07 -7.35 -3.29
N LYS A 276 17.14 -8.51 -3.96
CA LYS A 276 18.02 -8.76 -5.12
C LYS A 276 17.58 -7.95 -6.35
N TRP A 277 16.31 -8.05 -6.75
CA TRP A 277 15.76 -7.37 -7.93
C TRP A 277 15.84 -5.83 -7.86
N TYR A 278 15.50 -5.24 -6.71
CA TYR A 278 15.70 -3.81 -6.48
C TYR A 278 17.18 -3.45 -6.37
N GLY A 279 18.05 -4.38 -5.95
CA GLY A 279 19.51 -4.22 -5.98
C GLY A 279 20.06 -4.16 -7.41
N GLU A 280 19.62 -5.05 -8.29
CA GLU A 280 19.98 -5.07 -9.72
C GLU A 280 19.54 -3.80 -10.45
N LEU A 281 18.33 -3.29 -10.15
CA LEU A 281 17.84 -2.00 -10.63
C LEU A 281 18.69 -0.83 -10.10
N ALA A 282 19.13 -0.90 -8.83
CA ALA A 282 19.99 0.11 -8.24
C ALA A 282 21.39 0.10 -8.87
N ASP A 283 22.02 -1.07 -9.05
CA ASP A 283 23.32 -1.22 -9.69
C ASP A 283 23.32 -0.65 -11.12
N ARG A 284 22.25 -0.88 -11.89
CA ARG A 284 22.03 -0.27 -13.21
C ARG A 284 21.92 1.25 -13.16
N LYS A 285 21.09 1.78 -12.25
CA LYS A 285 20.92 3.22 -12.04
C LYS A 285 22.21 3.91 -11.59
N ASP A 286 22.97 3.27 -10.70
CA ASP A 286 24.23 3.78 -10.16
C ASP A 286 25.37 3.69 -11.21
N ALA A 287 25.27 2.78 -12.18
CA ALA A 287 26.09 2.76 -13.40
C ALA A 287 25.68 3.83 -14.45
N GLY A 288 24.63 4.62 -14.18
CA GLY A 288 24.17 5.73 -15.03
C GLY A 288 23.05 5.37 -16.02
N GLU A 289 22.40 4.21 -15.88
CA GLU A 289 21.25 3.85 -16.70
C GLU A 289 19.98 4.61 -16.27
N SER A 290 19.25 5.18 -17.22
CA SER A 290 17.91 5.72 -16.95
C SER A 290 16.89 4.59 -16.92
N LEU A 291 16.44 4.20 -15.72
CA LEU A 291 15.31 3.28 -15.54
C LEU A 291 13.97 3.86 -16.06
N SER A 292 13.92 5.18 -16.33
CA SER A 292 12.74 5.83 -16.90
C SER A 292 12.87 5.99 -18.42
N TYR A 293 11.81 5.61 -19.13
CA TYR A 293 11.71 5.58 -20.59
C TYR A 293 10.23 5.78 -21.00
N SER A 294 9.93 5.65 -22.30
CA SER A 294 8.56 5.76 -22.81
C SER A 294 8.52 5.19 -24.22
N PHE A 295 7.84 4.06 -24.41
CA PHE A 295 7.73 3.37 -25.71
C PHE A 295 7.15 4.30 -26.78
N GLY A 296 6.03 4.95 -26.47
CA GLY A 296 5.53 6.10 -27.21
C GLY A 296 5.04 5.82 -28.64
N SER A 297 4.95 4.56 -29.04
CA SER A 297 4.46 4.11 -30.34
C SER A 297 3.01 3.62 -30.22
N THR A 298 2.18 3.90 -31.23
CA THR A 298 0.85 3.26 -31.40
C THR A 298 0.96 1.91 -32.12
N ASP A 299 2.17 1.50 -32.50
CA ASP A 299 2.47 0.18 -33.03
C ASP A 299 2.44 -0.84 -31.88
N GLY A 300 1.48 -1.74 -31.88
CA GLY A 300 1.26 -2.70 -30.80
C GLY A 300 0.36 -3.85 -31.23
N PRO A 301 0.47 -5.02 -30.58
CA PRO A 301 -0.20 -6.24 -31.01
C PRO A 301 -1.73 -6.13 -30.96
N LYS A 302 -2.42 -6.84 -31.84
CA LYS A 302 -3.78 -7.30 -31.59
C LYS A 302 -3.72 -8.48 -30.61
N VAL A 303 -4.15 -8.24 -29.39
CA VAL A 303 -4.20 -9.25 -28.32
C VAL A 303 -5.60 -9.83 -28.19
N ALA A 304 -5.71 -11.04 -27.64
CA ALA A 304 -6.97 -11.66 -27.28
C ALA A 304 -6.89 -12.42 -25.95
N VAL A 305 -8.05 -12.52 -25.28
CA VAL A 305 -8.24 -13.29 -24.05
C VAL A 305 -9.44 -14.21 -24.21
N ALA A 306 -9.30 -15.47 -23.79
CA ALA A 306 -10.34 -16.48 -23.91
C ALA A 306 -11.06 -16.69 -22.56
N ASN A 307 -12.33 -16.27 -22.48
CA ASN A 307 -13.19 -16.52 -21.31
C ASN A 307 -13.69 -17.98 -21.32
N VAL A 308 -12.89 -18.90 -20.76
CA VAL A 308 -13.12 -20.36 -20.87
C VAL A 308 -13.05 -21.09 -19.54
N SER A 309 -13.65 -22.29 -19.53
CA SER A 309 -13.51 -23.30 -18.48
C SER A 309 -13.02 -24.61 -19.11
N GLY A 310 -12.04 -25.24 -18.46
CA GLY A 310 -11.53 -26.55 -18.85
C GLY A 310 -12.44 -27.69 -18.37
N VAL A 311 -12.36 -28.83 -19.04
CA VAL A 311 -12.76 -30.13 -18.49
C VAL A 311 -11.73 -30.53 -17.45
N TRP A 312 -12.15 -30.60 -16.19
CA TRP A 312 -11.25 -30.92 -15.09
C TRP A 312 -10.61 -32.32 -15.27
N ALA A 313 -9.30 -32.38 -15.09
CA ALA A 313 -8.42 -33.53 -15.36
C ALA A 313 -8.24 -33.97 -16.83
N ASP A 314 -8.87 -33.34 -17.85
CA ASP A 314 -8.76 -33.79 -19.25
C ASP A 314 -7.95 -32.84 -20.16
N LYS A 315 -6.63 -33.06 -20.17
CA LYS A 315 -5.68 -32.33 -21.04
C LYS A 315 -5.97 -32.43 -22.53
N ALA A 316 -6.53 -33.54 -23.00
CA ALA A 316 -6.82 -33.75 -24.42
C ALA A 316 -8.05 -32.96 -24.87
N ALA A 317 -9.09 -32.91 -24.04
CA ALA A 317 -10.25 -32.04 -24.22
C ALA A 317 -9.83 -30.56 -24.18
N ASN A 318 -9.01 -30.17 -23.19
CA ASN A 318 -8.59 -28.78 -23.00
C ASN A 318 -7.67 -28.29 -24.13
N THR A 319 -6.69 -29.10 -24.55
CA THR A 319 -5.84 -28.79 -25.72
C THR A 319 -6.67 -28.65 -26.99
N LYS A 320 -7.70 -29.49 -27.17
CA LYS A 320 -8.62 -29.39 -28.32
C LYS A 320 -9.52 -28.15 -28.27
N MET A 321 -9.89 -27.69 -27.07
CA MET A 321 -10.63 -26.44 -26.87
C MET A 321 -9.73 -25.23 -27.15
N MET A 322 -8.53 -25.17 -26.55
CA MET A 322 -7.55 -24.10 -26.80
C MET A 322 -7.13 -24.03 -28.27
N ALA A 323 -6.96 -25.17 -28.95
CA ALA A 323 -6.63 -25.20 -30.37
C ALA A 323 -7.68 -24.51 -31.25
N LYS A 324 -8.98 -24.67 -30.96
CA LYS A 324 -10.06 -23.94 -31.68
C LYS A 324 -10.04 -22.44 -31.42
N TYR A 325 -9.74 -22.02 -30.19
CA TYR A 325 -9.58 -20.60 -29.87
C TYR A 325 -8.35 -20.01 -30.56
N ALA A 326 -7.26 -20.78 -30.72
CA ALA A 326 -6.12 -20.37 -31.54
C ALA A 326 -6.46 -20.32 -33.05
N GLU A 327 -7.21 -21.28 -33.57
CA GLU A 327 -7.75 -21.29 -34.95
C GLU A 327 -8.63 -20.05 -35.22
N GLN A 328 -9.51 -19.68 -34.28
CA GLN A 328 -10.35 -18.48 -34.37
C GLN A 328 -9.53 -17.18 -34.23
N ALA A 329 -8.65 -17.08 -33.23
CA ALA A 329 -7.79 -15.92 -33.01
C ALA A 329 -6.90 -15.62 -34.22
N HIS A 330 -6.32 -16.66 -34.85
CA HIS A 330 -5.59 -16.51 -36.11
C HIS A 330 -6.48 -16.01 -37.26
N ALA A 331 -7.71 -16.53 -37.40
CA ALA A 331 -8.65 -16.05 -38.40
C ALA A 331 -9.06 -14.58 -38.20
N ASP A 332 -9.08 -14.11 -36.95
CA ASP A 332 -9.30 -12.72 -36.57
C ASP A 332 -8.03 -11.85 -36.62
N GLY A 333 -6.88 -12.40 -36.97
CA GLY A 333 -5.59 -11.68 -37.05
C GLY A 333 -5.03 -11.24 -35.70
N VAL A 334 -5.15 -12.10 -34.67
CA VAL A 334 -4.55 -11.90 -33.34
C VAL A 334 -3.08 -12.29 -33.35
N ASP A 335 -2.25 -11.47 -32.72
CA ASP A 335 -0.80 -11.65 -32.59
C ASP A 335 -0.39 -12.25 -31.23
N LEU A 336 -1.20 -12.07 -30.19
CA LEU A 336 -1.00 -12.64 -28.84
C LEU A 336 -2.32 -13.14 -28.25
N LEU A 337 -2.42 -14.45 -28.00
CA LEU A 337 -3.56 -15.10 -27.35
C LEU A 337 -3.20 -15.56 -25.93
N VAL A 338 -3.97 -15.12 -24.93
CA VAL A 338 -3.79 -15.49 -23.53
C VAL A 338 -4.98 -16.29 -23.02
N PHE A 339 -4.71 -17.47 -22.47
CA PHE A 339 -5.68 -18.32 -21.78
C PHE A 339 -5.53 -18.22 -20.25
N PRO A 340 -6.55 -18.65 -19.49
CA PRO A 340 -6.53 -18.67 -18.03
C PRO A 340 -5.40 -19.49 -17.38
N GLU A 341 -5.21 -19.25 -16.09
CA GLU A 341 -4.39 -20.06 -15.19
C GLU A 341 -4.92 -21.51 -15.10
N THR A 342 -4.01 -22.49 -14.99
CA THR A 342 -4.31 -23.94 -14.87
C THR A 342 -5.24 -24.56 -15.93
N VAL A 343 -5.64 -23.82 -16.97
CA VAL A 343 -6.66 -24.19 -17.97
C VAL A 343 -6.43 -25.55 -18.65
N LEU A 344 -5.18 -26.02 -18.74
CA LEU A 344 -4.86 -27.34 -19.30
C LEU A 344 -5.39 -28.49 -18.43
N THR A 345 -5.41 -28.35 -17.11
CA THR A 345 -5.74 -29.42 -16.14
C THR A 345 -6.98 -29.14 -15.29
N GLY A 346 -7.37 -27.87 -15.15
CA GLY A 346 -8.19 -27.42 -14.03
C GLY A 346 -7.33 -27.10 -12.79
N TYR A 347 -7.92 -26.35 -11.85
CA TYR A 347 -7.27 -25.80 -10.66
C TYR A 347 -7.46 -26.72 -9.44
N ASP A 348 -8.65 -27.32 -9.27
CA ASP A 348 -8.95 -28.18 -8.11
C ASP A 348 -8.00 -29.38 -8.01
N SER A 349 -7.67 -29.78 -6.79
CA SER A 349 -6.67 -30.81 -6.47
C SER A 349 -7.27 -31.89 -5.58
N THR A 350 -7.11 -33.15 -5.96
CA THR A 350 -7.55 -34.31 -5.18
C THR A 350 -6.46 -34.88 -4.30
N ASP A 351 -6.83 -35.34 -3.09
CA ASP A 351 -5.90 -35.95 -2.14
C ASP A 351 -5.32 -37.28 -2.69
N PRO A 352 -4.04 -37.60 -2.42
CA PRO A 352 -3.35 -38.74 -3.03
C PRO A 352 -3.66 -40.07 -2.31
N LYS A 353 -4.93 -40.52 -2.29
CA LYS A 353 -5.36 -41.75 -1.58
C LYS A 353 -6.42 -42.61 -2.28
N GLY A 354 -6.16 -42.97 -3.54
CA GLY A 354 -6.78 -44.15 -4.18
C GLY A 354 -8.12 -43.91 -4.87
N ASP A 355 -8.96 -44.95 -4.92
CA ASP A 355 -10.20 -45.01 -5.70
C ASP A 355 -11.28 -44.02 -5.23
N ALA A 356 -11.16 -43.52 -3.99
CA ALA A 356 -12.08 -42.57 -3.38
C ALA A 356 -12.10 -41.19 -4.03
N ASP A 357 -11.01 -40.76 -4.68
CA ASP A 357 -10.80 -39.38 -5.16
C ASP A 357 -10.71 -39.27 -6.71
N ALA A 358 -11.00 -40.36 -7.43
CA ALA A 358 -10.92 -40.42 -8.89
C ALA A 358 -12.28 -40.05 -9.55
N HIS A 359 -12.47 -38.75 -9.83
CA HIS A 359 -13.78 -38.16 -10.18
C HIS A 359 -13.88 -37.48 -11.56
N SER A 360 -12.90 -37.65 -12.44
CA SER A 360 -12.95 -37.06 -13.80
C SER A 360 -13.95 -37.80 -14.70
N VAL A 361 -14.35 -37.16 -15.80
CA VAL A 361 -14.94 -37.83 -16.97
C VAL A 361 -13.95 -38.78 -17.66
N ASN A 362 -12.65 -38.56 -17.48
CA ASN A 362 -11.60 -39.27 -18.21
C ASN A 362 -11.18 -40.58 -17.50
N ALA A 363 -11.54 -41.70 -18.12
CA ALA A 363 -11.31 -43.04 -17.56
C ALA A 363 -9.85 -43.50 -17.53
N GLU A 364 -8.95 -42.85 -18.27
CA GLU A 364 -7.50 -43.11 -18.16
C GLU A 364 -6.94 -42.39 -16.93
N VAL A 365 -7.23 -41.10 -16.81
CA VAL A 365 -6.77 -40.26 -15.70
C VAL A 365 -7.29 -40.77 -14.36
N ASN A 366 -8.56 -41.19 -14.28
CA ASN A 366 -9.10 -41.83 -13.08
C ASN A 366 -8.37 -43.13 -12.69
N ARG A 367 -7.92 -43.94 -13.67
CA ARG A 367 -7.17 -45.17 -13.39
C ARG A 367 -5.76 -44.86 -12.88
N VAL A 368 -5.13 -43.81 -13.40
CA VAL A 368 -3.82 -43.33 -12.92
C VAL A 368 -3.95 -42.75 -11.51
N LEU A 369 -4.97 -41.93 -11.24
CA LEU A 369 -5.28 -41.38 -9.91
C LEU A 369 -5.51 -42.49 -8.88
N ALA A 370 -6.40 -43.44 -9.17
CA ALA A 370 -6.73 -44.54 -8.25
C ALA A 370 -5.55 -45.51 -7.97
N ALA A 371 -4.47 -45.42 -8.76
CA ALA A 371 -3.26 -46.22 -8.62
C ALA A 371 -2.03 -45.41 -8.11
N SER A 372 -2.24 -44.20 -7.57
CA SER A 372 -1.18 -43.23 -7.27
C SER A 372 -1.22 -42.68 -5.85
N ASP A 373 -0.03 -42.43 -5.29
CA ASP A 373 0.21 -41.65 -4.06
C ASP A 373 0.67 -40.19 -4.38
N ASP A 374 0.43 -39.70 -5.61
CA ASP A 374 0.73 -38.34 -6.07
C ASP A 374 -0.53 -37.55 -6.43
N TYR A 375 -0.56 -36.26 -6.08
CA TYR A 375 -1.62 -35.32 -6.46
C TYR A 375 -1.84 -35.26 -7.99
N MET A 376 -3.08 -35.05 -8.43
CA MET A 376 -3.46 -34.97 -9.84
C MET A 376 -2.53 -34.08 -10.68
N GLN A 377 -2.21 -32.89 -10.18
CA GLN A 377 -1.35 -31.93 -10.88
C GLN A 377 0.05 -32.48 -11.15
N VAL A 378 0.60 -33.33 -10.27
CA VAL A 378 1.90 -33.98 -10.48
C VAL A 378 1.84 -35.03 -11.59
N LEU A 379 0.73 -35.78 -11.65
CA LEU A 379 0.50 -36.82 -12.66
C LEU A 379 0.20 -36.25 -14.05
N LEU A 380 -0.47 -35.09 -14.11
CA LEU A 380 -0.84 -34.43 -15.36
C LEU A 380 0.19 -33.40 -15.85
N ALA A 381 1.14 -32.99 -15.01
CA ALA A 381 2.12 -31.96 -15.35
C ALA A 381 2.91 -32.26 -16.64
N GLU A 382 3.25 -31.21 -17.39
CA GLU A 382 4.01 -31.31 -18.64
C GLU A 382 5.34 -30.57 -18.55
N LYS A 383 6.37 -31.08 -19.26
CA LYS A 383 7.57 -30.29 -19.52
C LYS A 383 7.25 -29.20 -20.54
N VAL A 384 7.64 -27.97 -20.24
CA VAL A 384 7.29 -26.81 -21.08
C VAL A 384 8.46 -26.32 -21.93
N LYS A 385 9.62 -26.07 -21.30
CA LYS A 385 10.75 -25.39 -21.96
C LYS A 385 11.38 -26.28 -23.03
N GLY A 386 11.69 -25.71 -24.19
CA GLY A 386 12.31 -26.44 -25.29
C GLY A 386 12.38 -25.65 -26.60
N ALA A 387 13.25 -26.08 -27.50
CA ALA A 387 13.41 -25.48 -28.82
C ALA A 387 12.24 -25.84 -29.77
N ASP A 388 12.20 -25.20 -30.94
CA ASP A 388 11.36 -25.66 -32.05
C ASP A 388 11.58 -27.16 -32.34
N GLY A 389 10.47 -27.88 -32.56
CA GLY A 389 10.49 -29.33 -32.77
C GLY A 389 10.88 -30.20 -31.56
N ASP A 390 11.13 -29.64 -30.37
CA ASP A 390 11.50 -30.43 -29.18
C ASP A 390 10.33 -31.32 -28.70
N THR A 391 10.54 -32.64 -28.79
CA THR A 391 9.57 -33.68 -28.43
C THR A 391 9.69 -34.18 -26.99
N THR A 392 10.56 -33.58 -26.16
CA THR A 392 10.66 -33.87 -24.72
C THR A 392 9.69 -33.05 -23.87
N ARG A 393 9.15 -31.99 -24.47
CA ARG A 393 7.98 -31.23 -24.00
C ARG A 393 6.74 -32.12 -23.95
N GLY A 394 5.74 -31.78 -23.13
CA GLY A 394 4.47 -32.51 -23.11
C GLY A 394 3.67 -32.35 -24.41
N GLU A 395 2.77 -33.30 -24.69
CA GLU A 395 2.02 -33.34 -25.96
C GLU A 395 1.12 -32.10 -26.17
N SER A 396 0.57 -31.55 -25.07
CA SER A 396 -0.25 -30.35 -25.10
C SER A 396 0.60 -29.13 -25.45
N VAL A 397 1.77 -28.99 -24.79
CA VAL A 397 2.75 -27.94 -25.10
C VAL A 397 3.24 -28.05 -26.54
N GLN A 398 3.59 -29.25 -27.03
CA GLN A 398 3.99 -29.47 -28.43
C GLN A 398 2.90 -29.02 -29.42
N ARG A 399 1.62 -29.33 -29.15
CA ARG A 399 0.51 -28.91 -30.01
C ARG A 399 0.32 -27.39 -30.03
N MET A 400 0.38 -26.73 -28.87
CA MET A 400 0.23 -25.27 -28.80
C MET A 400 1.44 -24.53 -29.39
N ALA A 401 2.67 -25.06 -29.22
CA ALA A 401 3.87 -24.52 -29.85
C ALA A 401 3.83 -24.62 -31.39
N GLN A 402 3.33 -25.74 -31.94
CA GLN A 402 3.12 -25.88 -33.38
C GLN A 402 2.06 -24.89 -33.89
N LEU A 403 0.99 -24.63 -33.13
CA LEU A 403 -0.04 -23.66 -33.52
C LEU A 403 0.47 -22.21 -33.47
N ALA A 404 1.23 -21.84 -32.44
CA ALA A 404 1.90 -20.55 -32.34
C ALA A 404 2.77 -20.28 -33.58
N LYS A 405 3.54 -21.28 -34.00
CA LYS A 405 4.38 -21.24 -35.20
C LYS A 405 3.61 -21.23 -36.51
N ASP A 406 2.61 -22.09 -36.67
CA ASP A 406 1.79 -22.19 -37.88
C ASP A 406 1.01 -20.89 -38.16
N TYR A 407 0.70 -20.12 -37.11
CA TYR A 407 -0.08 -18.88 -37.17
C TYR A 407 0.75 -17.60 -37.01
N GLY A 408 2.03 -17.69 -36.63
CA GLY A 408 2.87 -16.52 -36.35
C GLY A 408 2.46 -15.75 -35.10
N MET A 409 1.82 -16.42 -34.13
CA MET A 409 1.14 -15.82 -32.97
C MET A 409 1.77 -16.30 -31.67
N TYR A 410 1.96 -15.39 -30.71
CA TYR A 410 2.33 -15.73 -29.33
C TYR A 410 1.13 -16.38 -28.62
N ILE A 411 1.33 -17.53 -27.95
CA ILE A 411 0.24 -18.19 -27.18
C ILE A 411 0.70 -18.44 -25.75
N VAL A 412 -0.05 -17.95 -24.77
CA VAL A 412 0.23 -18.12 -23.34
C VAL A 412 -0.92 -18.84 -22.64
N PHE A 413 -0.64 -19.90 -21.88
CA PHE A 413 -1.67 -20.67 -21.16
C PHE A 413 -1.15 -21.28 -19.86
N GLY A 414 -2.03 -21.42 -18.86
CA GLY A 414 -1.68 -21.97 -17.55
C GLY A 414 -1.77 -23.50 -17.46
N LEU A 415 -0.82 -24.10 -16.74
CA LEU A 415 -0.75 -25.54 -16.48
C LEU A 415 0.06 -25.87 -15.21
N ALA A 416 0.07 -27.15 -14.83
CA ALA A 416 1.12 -27.70 -13.97
C ALA A 416 2.37 -28.04 -14.80
N GLU A 417 3.54 -27.54 -14.41
CA GLU A 417 4.82 -27.79 -15.09
C GLU A 417 5.66 -28.83 -14.36
N MET A 418 6.11 -29.85 -15.10
CA MET A 418 7.01 -30.89 -14.61
C MET A 418 8.46 -30.37 -14.62
N PRO A 419 9.15 -30.29 -13.47
CA PRO A 419 10.54 -29.86 -13.42
C PRO A 419 11.46 -30.82 -14.18
N ASP A 420 12.62 -30.34 -14.63
CA ASP A 420 13.47 -31.09 -15.55
C ASP A 420 13.99 -32.43 -14.99
N GLY A 421 14.25 -32.47 -13.68
CA GLY A 421 14.65 -33.67 -12.93
C GLY A 421 13.50 -34.56 -12.46
N GLY A 422 12.26 -34.28 -12.86
CA GLY A 422 11.05 -34.85 -12.26
C GLY A 422 10.52 -34.02 -11.10
N PRO A 423 9.46 -34.48 -10.42
CA PRO A 423 8.80 -33.70 -9.37
C PRO A 423 9.67 -33.54 -8.12
N ILE A 424 9.53 -32.40 -7.46
CA ILE A 424 10.30 -32.00 -6.28
C ILE A 424 9.65 -32.62 -5.03
N VAL A 425 10.45 -33.21 -4.14
CA VAL A 425 9.95 -33.79 -2.89
C VAL A 425 10.08 -32.77 -1.76
N ASP A 426 8.95 -32.31 -1.24
CA ASP A 426 8.82 -31.36 -0.14
C ASP A 426 7.86 -31.91 0.93
N GLY A 427 8.24 -31.86 2.20
CA GLY A 427 7.50 -32.50 3.30
C GLY A 427 7.31 -34.02 3.18
N GLY A 428 7.93 -34.68 2.19
CA GLY A 428 7.67 -36.07 1.81
C GLY A 428 6.60 -36.24 0.71
N VAL A 429 5.99 -35.15 0.24
CA VAL A 429 5.02 -35.08 -0.84
C VAL A 429 5.73 -34.71 -2.15
N LYS A 430 5.34 -35.30 -3.29
CA LYS A 430 5.83 -34.86 -4.61
C LYS A 430 5.05 -33.62 -5.06
N LYS A 431 5.76 -32.63 -5.61
CA LYS A 431 5.22 -31.35 -6.06
C LYS A 431 5.80 -30.92 -7.41
N VAL A 432 5.08 -30.04 -8.08
CA VAL A 432 5.40 -29.47 -9.40
C VAL A 432 5.31 -27.94 -9.34
N TYR A 433 5.44 -27.21 -10.46
CA TYR A 433 5.14 -25.77 -10.49
C TYR A 433 3.72 -25.52 -11.00
N ASN A 434 3.02 -24.51 -10.49
CA ASN A 434 2.00 -23.82 -11.30
C ASN A 434 2.77 -22.90 -12.26
N SER A 435 2.47 -22.93 -13.56
CA SER A 435 3.23 -22.18 -14.57
C SER A 435 2.38 -21.73 -15.74
N ALA A 436 2.86 -20.70 -16.42
CA ALA A 436 2.34 -20.23 -17.68
C ALA A 436 3.33 -20.65 -18.77
N ALA A 437 2.91 -21.52 -19.68
CA ALA A 437 3.65 -21.83 -20.89
C ALA A 437 3.58 -20.63 -21.84
N ILE A 438 4.71 -20.30 -22.47
CA ILE A 438 4.86 -19.21 -23.43
C ILE A 438 5.31 -19.86 -24.74
N CYS A 439 4.42 -19.93 -25.73
CA CYS A 439 4.70 -20.44 -27.07
C CYS A 439 4.99 -19.27 -28.02
N PHE A 440 6.15 -19.31 -28.67
CA PHE A 440 6.63 -18.23 -29.54
C PHE A 440 6.32 -18.49 -31.03
N PRO A 441 6.24 -17.44 -31.88
CA PRO A 441 6.00 -17.55 -33.32
C PRO A 441 7.00 -18.40 -34.12
N ASP A 442 8.15 -18.78 -33.56
CA ASP A 442 9.14 -19.66 -34.20
C ASP A 442 8.99 -21.15 -33.80
N GLY A 443 8.16 -21.46 -32.81
CA GLY A 443 7.92 -22.80 -32.27
C GLY A 443 8.72 -23.18 -31.02
N HIS A 444 9.60 -22.31 -30.50
CA HIS A 444 10.21 -22.52 -29.19
C HIS A 444 9.22 -22.21 -28.06
N THR A 445 9.52 -22.72 -26.86
CA THR A 445 8.71 -22.48 -25.66
C THR A 445 9.56 -22.16 -24.44
N GLU A 446 9.10 -21.16 -23.69
CA GLU A 446 9.56 -20.87 -22.33
C GLU A 446 8.40 -21.03 -21.34
N SER A 447 8.68 -20.77 -20.06
CA SER A 447 7.65 -20.66 -19.04
C SER A 447 8.06 -19.81 -17.86
N TYR A 448 7.06 -19.12 -17.31
CA TYR A 448 7.10 -18.46 -16.01
C TYR A 448 6.47 -19.38 -14.95
N GLN A 449 7.19 -19.58 -13.85
CA GLN A 449 6.77 -20.40 -12.71
C GLN A 449 6.22 -19.49 -11.61
N LYS A 450 4.97 -19.73 -11.19
CA LYS A 450 4.25 -18.89 -10.21
C LYS A 450 5.03 -18.76 -8.91
N MET A 451 5.34 -17.54 -8.51
CA MET A 451 6.14 -17.27 -7.32
C MET A 451 5.30 -17.27 -6.05
N HIS A 452 4.10 -16.69 -6.11
CA HIS A 452 3.25 -16.48 -4.95
C HIS A 452 2.01 -17.39 -5.07
N ARG A 453 2.08 -18.61 -4.51
CA ARG A 453 1.04 -19.65 -4.65
C ARG A 453 -0.25 -19.28 -3.90
N ALA A 454 -1.36 -19.95 -4.17
CA ALA A 454 -2.66 -19.67 -3.55
C ALA A 454 -3.42 -20.95 -3.17
N GLY A 455 -3.84 -21.05 -1.90
CA GLY A 455 -4.77 -22.08 -1.44
C GLY A 455 -4.18 -23.50 -1.48
N SER A 456 -4.76 -24.38 -2.29
CA SER A 456 -4.28 -25.77 -2.44
C SER A 456 -2.87 -25.83 -3.03
N GLU A 457 -2.54 -24.95 -3.96
CA GLU A 457 -1.19 -24.84 -4.55
C GLU A 457 -0.09 -24.77 -3.48
N GLU A 458 -0.27 -23.84 -2.53
CA GLU A 458 0.67 -23.49 -1.48
C GLU A 458 0.91 -24.67 -0.52
N THR A 459 -0.18 -25.38 -0.23
CA THR A 459 -0.25 -26.35 0.85
C THR A 459 -0.02 -27.79 0.39
N VAL A 460 -0.46 -28.17 -0.82
CA VAL A 460 -0.50 -29.57 -1.25
C VAL A 460 0.36 -29.91 -2.48
N TRP A 461 0.17 -29.24 -3.63
CA TRP A 461 0.67 -29.78 -4.90
C TRP A 461 1.80 -29.00 -5.61
N SER A 462 2.05 -27.73 -5.26
CA SER A 462 3.08 -26.93 -5.96
C SER A 462 4.16 -26.32 -5.06
N VAL A 463 5.30 -26.01 -5.66
CA VAL A 463 6.40 -25.23 -5.08
C VAL A 463 6.53 -23.89 -5.79
N PRO A 464 7.03 -22.82 -5.13
CA PRO A 464 7.12 -21.50 -5.72
C PRO A 464 8.26 -21.42 -6.74
N GLY A 465 8.03 -20.69 -7.84
CA GLY A 465 9.09 -20.22 -8.73
C GLY A 465 9.95 -19.13 -8.08
N ASN A 466 11.10 -18.81 -8.68
CA ASN A 466 12.07 -17.85 -8.13
C ASN A 466 12.71 -16.90 -9.16
N THR A 467 12.37 -17.04 -10.44
CA THR A 467 13.01 -16.34 -11.56
C THR A 467 11.98 -15.53 -12.35
N PRO A 468 12.06 -14.18 -12.37
CA PRO A 468 11.20 -13.34 -13.21
C PRO A 468 11.38 -13.68 -14.70
N VAL A 469 10.31 -13.57 -15.49
CA VAL A 469 10.35 -13.84 -16.94
C VAL A 469 9.80 -12.65 -17.72
N MET A 470 10.66 -12.10 -18.57
CA MET A 470 10.37 -11.00 -19.48
C MET A 470 11.03 -11.29 -20.83
N PHE A 471 10.29 -11.14 -21.93
CA PHE A 471 10.78 -11.39 -23.28
C PHE A 471 10.54 -10.20 -24.22
N GLU A 472 11.30 -10.15 -25.32
CA GLU A 472 11.15 -9.18 -26.39
C GLU A 472 10.18 -9.70 -27.47
N MET A 473 9.37 -8.79 -28.01
CA MET A 473 8.39 -9.01 -29.07
C MET A 473 8.77 -8.10 -30.26
N PRO A 474 9.77 -8.51 -31.08
CA PRO A 474 10.47 -7.63 -32.03
C PRO A 474 9.62 -7.21 -33.24
N GLU A 475 8.41 -7.73 -33.39
CA GLU A 475 7.47 -7.35 -34.43
C GLU A 475 6.91 -5.92 -34.24
N TRP A 476 6.89 -5.41 -33.00
CA TRP A 476 6.43 -4.04 -32.67
C TRP A 476 7.57 -3.20 -32.13
N THR A 477 7.62 -1.93 -32.56
CA THR A 477 8.75 -1.05 -32.23
C THR A 477 8.35 0.25 -31.54
N GLY A 478 9.14 0.59 -30.50
CA GLY A 478 9.08 1.87 -29.81
C GLY A 478 9.54 3.03 -30.69
N LYS A 479 9.24 4.26 -30.27
CA LYS A 479 9.57 5.51 -31.00
C LYS A 479 11.08 5.72 -31.25
N ASP A 480 11.91 4.99 -30.52
CA ASP A 480 13.39 4.99 -30.56
C ASP A 480 13.96 3.72 -31.21
N GLY A 481 13.09 2.78 -31.62
CA GLY A 481 13.45 1.52 -32.26
C GLY A 481 13.69 0.35 -31.30
N SER A 482 13.35 0.47 -30.01
CA SER A 482 13.32 -0.71 -29.11
C SER A 482 12.26 -1.72 -29.55
N ALA A 483 12.51 -3.02 -29.35
CA ALA A 483 11.46 -4.02 -29.37
C ALA A 483 10.52 -3.84 -28.17
N LEU A 484 9.23 -4.13 -28.36
CA LEU A 484 8.25 -4.25 -27.28
C LEU A 484 8.69 -5.32 -26.26
N LYS A 485 8.47 -5.10 -24.96
CA LYS A 485 8.79 -6.07 -23.90
C LYS A 485 7.58 -6.47 -23.07
N ALA A 486 7.43 -7.77 -22.87
CA ALA A 486 6.35 -8.36 -22.08
C ALA A 486 6.89 -9.13 -20.87
N GLY A 487 6.40 -8.78 -19.67
CA GLY A 487 6.62 -9.53 -18.44
C GLY A 487 5.43 -10.45 -18.12
N VAL A 488 5.69 -11.61 -17.52
CA VAL A 488 4.64 -12.62 -17.23
C VAL A 488 4.46 -12.81 -15.71
N ASN A 489 3.21 -12.77 -15.25
CA ASN A 489 2.77 -13.03 -13.88
C ASN A 489 1.59 -14.01 -13.88
N ILE A 490 1.32 -14.72 -12.78
CA ILE A 490 0.14 -15.59 -12.65
C ILE A 490 -0.72 -15.17 -11.44
N CYS A 491 -1.99 -14.85 -11.70
CA CYS A 491 -3.04 -14.64 -10.70
C CYS A 491 -2.61 -13.84 -9.46
N ARG A 492 -2.33 -14.52 -8.35
CA ARG A 492 -1.93 -13.92 -7.06
C ARG A 492 -0.69 -13.05 -7.18
N ASP A 493 0.27 -13.38 -8.05
CA ASP A 493 1.45 -12.56 -8.33
C ASP A 493 1.04 -11.12 -8.69
N GLY A 494 0.30 -10.96 -9.79
CA GLY A 494 -0.18 -9.65 -10.25
C GLY A 494 -1.21 -9.01 -9.33
N HIS A 495 -2.03 -9.80 -8.63
CA HIS A 495 -3.05 -9.25 -7.73
C HIS A 495 -2.51 -8.78 -6.37
N PHE A 496 -1.43 -9.36 -5.84
CA PHE A 496 -0.99 -9.09 -4.46
C PHE A 496 0.46 -8.58 -4.32
N TYR A 497 1.31 -8.79 -5.31
CA TYR A 497 2.76 -8.58 -5.19
C TYR A 497 3.28 -7.61 -6.26
N PRO A 498 3.06 -6.28 -6.06
CA PRO A 498 3.48 -5.24 -7.00
C PRO A 498 5.00 -5.20 -7.23
N GLU A 499 5.79 -5.78 -6.34
CA GLU A 499 7.25 -5.85 -6.40
C GLU A 499 7.75 -6.47 -7.72
N LEU A 500 7.07 -7.51 -8.22
CA LEU A 500 7.43 -8.18 -9.47
C LEU A 500 7.01 -7.38 -10.72
N GLY A 501 5.79 -6.85 -10.73
CA GLY A 501 5.32 -5.98 -11.83
C GLY A 501 6.10 -4.67 -11.92
N ARG A 502 6.56 -4.14 -10.78
CA ARG A 502 7.53 -3.03 -10.73
C ARG A 502 8.84 -3.42 -11.39
N TYR A 503 9.42 -4.56 -11.00
CA TYR A 503 10.71 -5.01 -11.50
C TYR A 503 10.72 -5.14 -13.03
N TYR A 504 9.64 -5.70 -13.60
CA TYR A 504 9.45 -5.73 -15.06
C TYR A 504 9.40 -4.32 -15.66
N ALA A 505 8.54 -3.43 -15.15
CA ALA A 505 8.38 -2.10 -15.71
C ALA A 505 9.68 -1.27 -15.66
N ALA A 506 10.38 -1.26 -14.53
CA ALA A 506 11.69 -0.60 -14.37
C ALA A 506 12.83 -1.31 -15.13
N SER A 507 12.63 -2.55 -15.58
CA SER A 507 13.54 -3.27 -16.47
C SER A 507 13.22 -3.14 -17.96
N GLY A 508 12.18 -2.40 -18.32
CA GLY A 508 11.83 -2.08 -19.70
C GLY A 508 10.53 -2.70 -20.22
N ALA A 509 9.74 -3.42 -19.41
CA ALA A 509 8.48 -3.99 -19.87
C ALA A 509 7.38 -2.93 -20.08
N GLU A 510 6.84 -2.85 -21.29
CA GLU A 510 5.60 -2.13 -21.57
C GLU A 510 4.35 -2.96 -21.33
N LEU A 511 4.43 -4.29 -21.33
CA LEU A 511 3.25 -5.17 -21.32
C LEU A 511 3.32 -6.18 -20.16
N LEU A 512 2.20 -6.34 -19.44
CA LEU A 512 2.00 -7.35 -18.42
C LEU A 512 1.02 -8.43 -18.91
N ILE A 513 1.50 -9.66 -19.06
CA ILE A 513 0.69 -10.83 -19.41
C ILE A 513 0.35 -11.59 -18.12
N HIS A 514 -0.94 -11.84 -17.88
CA HIS A 514 -1.44 -12.25 -16.57
C HIS A 514 -2.56 -13.32 -16.59
N PRO A 515 -2.25 -14.59 -16.92
CA PRO A 515 -3.16 -15.72 -16.72
C PRO A 515 -3.67 -15.77 -15.28
N THR A 516 -4.98 -15.94 -15.10
CA THR A 516 -5.66 -15.83 -13.81
C THR A 516 -6.75 -16.89 -13.66
N ALA A 517 -6.95 -17.38 -12.43
CA ALA A 517 -8.18 -18.04 -12.02
C ALA A 517 -8.57 -17.49 -10.65
N THR A 518 -9.58 -16.61 -10.61
CA THR A 518 -10.07 -16.05 -9.34
C THR A 518 -11.59 -15.85 -9.32
N GLY A 519 -12.20 -16.21 -8.18
CA GLY A 519 -13.58 -15.85 -7.83
C GLY A 519 -13.73 -14.40 -7.34
N GLY A 520 -12.65 -13.62 -7.33
CA GLY A 520 -12.69 -12.19 -7.03
C GLY A 520 -13.58 -11.42 -8.01
N ASN A 521 -14.31 -10.43 -7.49
CA ASN A 521 -15.20 -9.59 -8.28
C ASN A 521 -14.42 -8.66 -9.24
N PRO A 522 -15.07 -8.07 -10.25
CA PRO A 522 -14.41 -7.16 -11.19
C PRO A 522 -13.65 -6.00 -10.52
N TRP A 523 -14.22 -5.35 -9.50
CA TRP A 523 -13.55 -4.31 -8.69
C TRP A 523 -12.19 -4.76 -8.15
N TYR A 524 -12.13 -5.95 -7.53
CA TYR A 524 -10.90 -6.50 -6.99
C TYR A 524 -9.85 -6.66 -8.10
N ARG A 525 -10.24 -7.09 -9.30
CA ARG A 525 -9.31 -7.29 -10.41
C ARG A 525 -8.85 -5.98 -11.03
N GLU A 526 -9.76 -5.05 -11.34
CA GLU A 526 -9.40 -3.76 -11.93
C GLU A 526 -8.54 -2.93 -10.98
N THR A 527 -8.93 -2.77 -9.71
CA THR A 527 -8.16 -1.92 -8.77
C THR A 527 -6.69 -2.33 -8.69
N ARG A 528 -6.43 -3.63 -8.72
CA ARG A 528 -5.07 -4.19 -8.62
C ARG A 528 -4.33 -4.14 -9.96
N ILE A 529 -4.95 -4.54 -11.07
CA ILE A 529 -4.27 -4.62 -12.39
C ILE A 529 -4.18 -3.24 -13.06
N GLY A 530 -5.22 -2.41 -12.96
CA GLY A 530 -5.19 -0.98 -13.32
C GLY A 530 -4.23 -0.16 -12.45
N SER A 531 -3.82 -0.65 -11.27
CA SER A 531 -2.76 -0.01 -10.50
C SER A 531 -1.44 0.04 -11.28
N TYR A 532 -1.07 -1.00 -12.03
CA TYR A 532 0.16 -1.01 -12.82
C TYR A 532 0.08 -0.06 -14.03
N THR A 533 -1.10 0.06 -14.64
CA THR A 533 -1.23 0.76 -15.94
C THR A 533 -1.15 2.29 -15.84
N ASP A 534 -1.34 2.86 -14.64
CA ASP A 534 -1.10 4.28 -14.35
C ASP A 534 0.20 4.58 -13.55
N ARG A 535 0.68 3.64 -12.72
CA ARG A 535 1.89 3.83 -11.89
C ARG A 535 3.15 3.47 -12.63
N ASP A 536 3.19 2.23 -13.11
CA ASP A 536 4.37 1.63 -13.72
C ASP A 536 4.41 1.91 -15.23
N GLY A 537 3.27 2.33 -15.81
CA GLY A 537 3.15 2.67 -17.22
C GLY A 537 3.07 1.45 -18.13
N MET A 538 2.69 0.28 -17.61
CA MET A 538 2.45 -0.90 -18.45
C MET A 538 1.04 -0.88 -19.07
N ALA A 539 0.85 -1.61 -20.16
CA ALA A 539 -0.44 -2.17 -20.55
C ALA A 539 -0.61 -3.56 -19.91
N ALA A 540 -1.83 -4.09 -19.84
CA ALA A 540 -2.10 -5.38 -19.20
C ALA A 540 -3.10 -6.25 -19.99
N VAL A 541 -2.84 -7.56 -20.02
CA VAL A 541 -3.69 -8.59 -20.63
C VAL A 541 -3.90 -9.70 -19.61
N THR A 542 -5.09 -9.76 -18.99
CA THR A 542 -5.43 -10.74 -17.93
C THR A 542 -6.62 -11.60 -18.33
N ALA A 543 -6.33 -12.83 -18.75
CA ALA A 543 -7.33 -13.86 -19.04
C ALA A 543 -7.73 -14.59 -17.76
N ASN A 544 -9.03 -14.68 -17.46
CA ASN A 544 -9.53 -15.34 -16.26
C ASN A 544 -10.40 -16.56 -16.58
N LEU A 545 -10.29 -17.59 -15.74
CA LEU A 545 -11.13 -18.77 -15.83
C LEU A 545 -12.60 -18.37 -15.68
N TRP A 546 -13.47 -18.86 -16.56
CA TRP A 546 -14.89 -18.52 -16.61
C TRP A 546 -15.75 -19.77 -16.57
N GLY A 547 -16.70 -19.86 -15.64
CA GLY A 547 -17.55 -21.04 -15.48
C GLY A 547 -17.01 -22.00 -14.44
N GLN A 548 -17.11 -23.30 -14.70
CA GLN A 548 -16.96 -24.35 -13.68
C GLN A 548 -15.58 -25.03 -13.73
N ASP A 549 -15.04 -25.35 -12.57
CA ASP A 549 -13.82 -26.15 -12.40
C ASP A 549 -14.02 -27.17 -11.26
N GLY A 550 -13.09 -28.12 -11.14
CA GLY A 550 -13.22 -29.26 -10.25
C GLY A 550 -14.16 -30.33 -10.81
N TYR A 551 -14.51 -31.31 -9.98
CA TYR A 551 -15.28 -32.46 -10.42
C TYR A 551 -16.80 -32.28 -10.23
N PRO A 552 -17.62 -32.80 -11.17
CA PRO A 552 -19.08 -32.66 -11.10
C PRO A 552 -19.69 -33.47 -9.95
N ILE A 553 -20.68 -32.87 -9.28
CA ILE A 553 -21.41 -33.46 -8.15
C ILE A 553 -22.93 -33.51 -8.39
N ASP A 554 -23.58 -34.48 -7.77
CA ASP A 554 -25.02 -34.70 -7.80
C ASP A 554 -25.80 -33.82 -6.81
N SER A 555 -27.13 -33.94 -6.84
CA SER A 555 -28.06 -33.23 -5.92
C SER A 555 -27.80 -33.48 -4.43
N ASP A 556 -27.17 -34.60 -4.09
CA ASP A 556 -26.86 -35.00 -2.71
C ASP A 556 -25.44 -34.50 -2.31
N GLY A 557 -24.71 -33.87 -3.23
CA GLY A 557 -23.35 -33.39 -3.05
C GLY A 557 -22.26 -34.45 -3.24
N LYS A 558 -22.57 -35.57 -3.91
CA LYS A 558 -21.63 -36.67 -4.17
C LYS A 558 -21.01 -36.59 -5.57
N PRO A 559 -19.80 -37.11 -5.80
CA PRO A 559 -19.21 -37.21 -7.13
C PRO A 559 -20.14 -37.89 -8.14
N ILE A 560 -20.21 -37.35 -9.36
CA ILE A 560 -20.95 -37.96 -10.48
C ILE A 560 -20.17 -39.17 -11.05
N TYR A 561 -18.84 -39.14 -10.96
CA TYR A 561 -17.94 -40.20 -11.41
C TYR A 561 -17.14 -40.79 -10.25
N SER A 562 -16.90 -42.09 -10.31
CA SER A 562 -16.01 -42.80 -9.39
C SER A 562 -15.34 -43.97 -10.11
N VAL A 563 -14.31 -44.54 -9.48
CA VAL A 563 -13.69 -45.80 -9.93
C VAL A 563 -14.36 -47.00 -9.26
N ASP A 564 -14.43 -48.12 -9.98
CA ASP A 564 -14.94 -49.40 -9.48
C ASP A 564 -13.79 -50.33 -9.01
N ALA A 565 -14.14 -51.48 -8.43
CA ALA A 565 -13.17 -52.45 -7.91
C ALA A 565 -12.27 -53.11 -8.99
N ASN A 566 -12.47 -52.82 -10.27
CA ASN A 566 -11.63 -53.27 -11.38
C ASN A 566 -10.74 -52.15 -11.96
N GLY A 567 -10.88 -50.90 -11.48
CA GLY A 567 -10.19 -49.74 -12.03
C GLY A 567 -10.93 -49.08 -13.21
N GLU A 568 -12.22 -49.39 -13.43
CA GLU A 568 -13.03 -48.77 -14.47
C GLU A 568 -13.82 -47.57 -13.93
N THR A 569 -13.97 -46.52 -14.75
CA THR A 569 -14.77 -45.34 -14.38
C THR A 569 -16.25 -45.61 -14.59
N VAL A 570 -17.04 -45.42 -13.54
CA VAL A 570 -18.50 -45.52 -13.54
C VAL A 570 -19.13 -44.17 -13.26
N SER A 571 -20.36 -43.98 -13.72
CA SER A 571 -21.17 -42.80 -13.40
C SER A 571 -22.34 -43.17 -12.50
N SER A 572 -22.72 -42.27 -11.59
CA SER A 572 -23.92 -42.39 -10.76
C SER A 572 -25.23 -42.36 -11.56
N GLY A 573 -25.20 -41.92 -12.82
CA GLY A 573 -26.36 -41.81 -13.71
C GLY A 573 -27.35 -40.71 -13.32
N LYS A 574 -26.94 -39.79 -12.44
CA LYS A 574 -27.70 -38.60 -12.05
C LYS A 574 -27.31 -37.37 -12.87
N ASP A 575 -28.17 -36.37 -12.87
CA ASP A 575 -27.85 -35.05 -13.40
C ASP A 575 -26.79 -34.32 -12.54
N VAL A 576 -25.94 -33.53 -13.19
CA VAL A 576 -24.96 -32.66 -12.53
C VAL A 576 -25.72 -31.51 -11.86
N ALA A 577 -25.61 -31.37 -10.54
CA ALA A 577 -26.25 -30.32 -9.76
C ALA A 577 -25.27 -29.21 -9.30
N GLY A 578 -23.98 -29.41 -9.55
CA GLY A 578 -22.91 -28.45 -9.26
C GLY A 578 -21.54 -29.09 -9.48
N TYR A 579 -20.50 -28.40 -9.05
CA TYR A 579 -19.12 -28.89 -9.05
C TYR A 579 -18.54 -28.69 -7.65
N ASN A 580 -17.60 -29.54 -7.24
CA ASN A 580 -16.83 -29.35 -6.02
C ASN A 580 -15.47 -28.75 -6.38
N TYR A 581 -15.07 -27.70 -5.67
CA TYR A 581 -13.77 -27.04 -5.83
C TYR A 581 -13.17 -26.72 -4.45
N SER A 582 -12.05 -27.38 -4.13
CA SER A 582 -11.44 -27.38 -2.81
C SER A 582 -10.90 -26.01 -2.41
N GLY A 583 -11.43 -25.47 -1.32
CA GLY A 583 -11.01 -24.18 -0.76
C GLY A 583 -11.83 -22.96 -1.21
N VAL A 584 -12.67 -23.08 -2.26
CA VAL A 584 -13.50 -21.96 -2.76
C VAL A 584 -15.00 -22.29 -2.81
N GLY A 585 -15.39 -23.57 -2.86
CA GLY A 585 -16.75 -24.02 -2.60
C GLY A 585 -17.45 -24.67 -3.79
N ARG A 586 -18.70 -24.26 -4.05
CA ARG A 586 -19.54 -24.76 -5.18
C ARG A 586 -19.82 -23.71 -6.25
N ASP A 587 -19.26 -22.51 -6.10
CA ASP A 587 -19.53 -21.38 -6.97
C ASP A 587 -18.55 -21.35 -8.16
N SER A 588 -19.13 -21.19 -9.36
CA SER A 588 -18.39 -20.94 -10.59
C SER A 588 -17.53 -19.68 -10.52
N PHE A 589 -16.52 -19.60 -11.38
CA PHE A 589 -15.79 -18.36 -11.67
C PHE A 589 -16.66 -17.42 -12.52
N ARG A 590 -16.73 -16.13 -12.14
CA ARG A 590 -17.78 -15.19 -12.56
C ARG A 590 -17.29 -13.77 -12.93
N SER A 591 -15.99 -13.55 -13.17
CA SER A 591 -15.47 -12.23 -13.57
C SER A 591 -14.74 -12.25 -14.91
N THR A 592 -15.10 -11.29 -15.78
CA THR A 592 -14.63 -11.10 -17.17
C THR A 592 -13.13 -10.91 -17.25
N SER A 593 -12.49 -11.34 -18.34
CA SER A 593 -11.11 -10.98 -18.63
C SER A 593 -10.94 -9.45 -18.81
N LEU A 594 -9.69 -8.94 -18.79
CA LEU A 594 -9.41 -7.51 -18.98
C LEU A 594 -8.25 -7.31 -19.96
N ILE A 595 -8.43 -6.40 -20.92
CA ILE A 595 -7.37 -5.90 -21.79
C ILE A 595 -7.27 -4.38 -21.63
N ILE A 596 -6.20 -3.88 -21.00
CA ILE A 596 -6.07 -2.51 -20.51
C ILE A 596 -4.84 -1.84 -21.16
N ASN A 597 -5.05 -0.74 -21.89
CA ASN A 597 -3.96 0.12 -22.39
C ASN A 597 -3.31 0.92 -21.24
N ALA A 598 -2.06 1.37 -21.42
CA ALA A 598 -1.40 2.27 -20.47
C ALA A 598 -2.18 3.60 -20.32
N TRP A 599 -2.31 4.12 -19.09
CA TRP A 599 -3.35 5.11 -18.77
C TRP A 599 -3.15 6.51 -19.40
N GLY A 600 -4.22 7.02 -20.01
CA GLY A 600 -4.19 8.18 -20.92
C GLY A 600 -4.45 9.57 -20.31
N ARG A 601 -4.57 9.73 -18.99
CA ARG A 601 -4.87 10.98 -18.23
C ARG A 601 -6.18 11.72 -18.51
N LYS A 602 -6.75 11.65 -19.71
CA LYS A 602 -7.96 12.39 -20.13
C LYS A 602 -9.13 11.49 -20.56
N ASN A 603 -8.84 10.47 -21.35
CA ASN A 603 -9.85 9.57 -21.92
C ASN A 603 -9.74 8.20 -21.25
N GLY A 604 -9.89 8.16 -19.93
CA GLY A 604 -9.92 6.90 -19.18
C GLY A 604 -11.07 6.01 -19.66
N THR A 605 -10.84 4.71 -19.75
CA THR A 605 -11.91 3.73 -19.99
C THR A 605 -12.98 3.87 -18.89
N SER A 606 -14.25 3.91 -19.27
CA SER A 606 -15.35 4.17 -18.33
C SER A 606 -15.50 3.03 -17.33
N PHE A 607 -15.02 3.25 -16.11
CA PHE A 607 -15.34 2.42 -14.95
C PHE A 607 -16.78 2.69 -14.49
N ASP A 608 -17.53 1.65 -14.15
CA ASP A 608 -18.84 1.81 -13.53
C ASP A 608 -18.71 1.68 -12.01
N TYR A 609 -18.64 2.84 -11.36
CA TYR A 609 -18.58 2.98 -9.91
C TYR A 609 -19.82 2.41 -9.18
N ALA A 610 -20.97 2.27 -9.85
CA ALA A 610 -22.21 1.77 -9.24
C ALA A 610 -22.28 0.24 -9.23
N THR A 611 -21.69 -0.44 -10.22
CA THR A 611 -21.54 -1.91 -10.21
C THR A 611 -20.21 -2.38 -9.64
N GLY A 612 -19.23 -1.48 -9.49
CA GLY A 612 -17.86 -1.84 -9.11
C GLY A 612 -17.22 -2.70 -10.18
N SER A 613 -17.42 -2.35 -11.46
CA SER A 613 -16.95 -3.15 -12.57
C SER A 613 -16.11 -2.35 -13.54
N ALA A 614 -15.05 -3.00 -14.01
CA ALA A 614 -14.72 -2.91 -15.42
C ALA A 614 -16.01 -3.19 -16.19
N LEU A 615 -16.65 -2.15 -16.74
CA LEU A 615 -17.40 -2.33 -17.96
C LEU A 615 -16.44 -2.94 -18.98
N ASP A 616 -16.93 -3.73 -19.92
CA ASP A 616 -16.09 -4.18 -21.04
C ASP A 616 -15.44 -2.96 -21.70
N THR A 617 -14.14 -2.77 -21.44
CA THR A 617 -13.41 -1.58 -21.88
C THR A 617 -13.00 -1.66 -23.35
N SER A 618 -13.32 -2.77 -24.03
CA SER A 618 -13.08 -3.01 -25.45
C SER A 618 -14.33 -2.79 -26.31
N GLY A 619 -15.52 -3.04 -25.76
CA GLY A 619 -16.77 -3.12 -26.53
C GLY A 619 -16.90 -4.37 -27.40
N THR A 620 -16.14 -5.43 -27.09
CA THR A 620 -16.11 -6.71 -27.82
C THR A 620 -16.65 -7.90 -27.04
N GLY A 621 -16.79 -7.79 -25.71
CA GLY A 621 -17.50 -8.77 -24.89
C GLY A 621 -19.00 -8.62 -25.10
N ASN A 622 -19.66 -9.67 -25.59
CA ASN A 622 -21.10 -9.63 -25.85
C ASN A 622 -21.86 -9.32 -24.55
N GLY A 623 -22.51 -8.15 -24.51
CA GLY A 623 -22.77 -7.41 -23.26
C GLY A 623 -23.42 -8.23 -22.15
N ALA A 624 -22.66 -8.43 -21.07
CA ALA A 624 -23.05 -9.17 -19.87
C ALA A 624 -24.10 -8.41 -19.02
N THR A 625 -25.30 -8.21 -19.58
CA THR A 625 -26.44 -7.65 -18.85
C THR A 625 -26.90 -8.61 -17.74
N ALA A 626 -27.69 -8.11 -16.78
CA ALA A 626 -28.31 -8.94 -15.75
C ALA A 626 -29.22 -10.05 -16.33
N ASP A 627 -29.75 -9.87 -17.55
CA ASP A 627 -30.55 -10.87 -18.26
C ASP A 627 -29.69 -11.89 -19.03
N VAL A 628 -28.55 -11.48 -19.61
CA VAL A 628 -27.61 -12.37 -20.31
C VAL A 628 -26.82 -13.24 -19.32
N THR A 629 -26.41 -12.66 -18.20
CA THR A 629 -25.67 -13.38 -17.14
C THR A 629 -26.54 -14.34 -16.32
N LYS A 630 -27.87 -14.18 -16.36
CA LYS A 630 -28.87 -14.82 -15.49
C LYS A 630 -28.61 -16.29 -15.12
N ASP A 631 -28.27 -17.12 -16.10
CA ASP A 631 -28.14 -18.58 -15.91
C ASP A 631 -26.68 -19.04 -15.63
N TRP A 632 -25.69 -18.13 -15.70
CA TRP A 632 -24.28 -18.27 -15.26
C TRP A 632 -23.49 -19.53 -15.69
N TYR A 633 -23.93 -20.27 -16.71
CA TYR A 633 -23.38 -21.57 -17.08
C TYR A 633 -22.68 -21.56 -18.45
N PHE A 634 -21.36 -21.80 -18.47
CA PHE A 634 -20.62 -22.21 -19.65
C PHE A 634 -20.17 -23.67 -19.48
N GLY A 635 -20.35 -24.49 -20.50
CA GLY A 635 -19.99 -25.91 -20.44
C GLY A 635 -18.48 -26.13 -20.51
N GLN A 636 -17.94 -26.93 -19.58
CA GLN A 636 -16.52 -27.33 -19.56
C GLN A 636 -16.03 -27.83 -20.93
N GLY A 637 -14.90 -27.31 -21.42
CA GLY A 637 -14.34 -27.64 -22.73
C GLY A 637 -15.16 -27.15 -23.93
N GLY A 638 -16.16 -26.29 -23.69
CA GLY A 638 -16.92 -25.61 -24.74
C GLY A 638 -16.03 -24.71 -25.60
N PHE A 639 -16.43 -24.53 -26.86
CA PHE A 639 -15.89 -23.50 -27.74
C PHE A 639 -17.04 -22.64 -28.23
N ASP A 640 -16.92 -21.35 -28.02
CA ASP A 640 -17.84 -20.31 -28.48
C ASP A 640 -16.99 -19.10 -28.90
N PRO A 641 -17.02 -18.66 -30.17
CA PRO A 641 -16.20 -17.53 -30.62
C PRO A 641 -16.55 -16.23 -29.90
N ASP A 642 -17.77 -16.06 -29.39
CA ASP A 642 -18.20 -14.86 -28.67
C ASP A 642 -17.49 -14.69 -27.31
N ASN A 643 -16.82 -15.72 -26.80
CA ASN A 643 -15.99 -15.69 -25.59
C ASN A 643 -14.53 -15.28 -25.83
N LEU A 644 -14.17 -14.92 -27.07
CA LEU A 644 -12.84 -14.42 -27.44
C LEU A 644 -12.86 -12.88 -27.53
N GLU A 645 -12.59 -12.20 -26.42
CA GLU A 645 -12.42 -10.74 -26.40
C GLU A 645 -11.12 -10.36 -27.13
N THR A 646 -11.13 -9.37 -28.03
CA THR A 646 -9.94 -8.97 -28.79
C THR A 646 -9.73 -7.45 -28.84
N ARG A 647 -8.48 -6.99 -28.86
CA ARG A 647 -8.14 -5.56 -28.90
C ARG A 647 -6.79 -5.30 -29.58
N THR A 648 -6.69 -4.30 -30.44
CA THR A 648 -5.39 -3.73 -30.84
C THR A 648 -4.91 -2.76 -29.76
N MET A 649 -3.70 -2.96 -29.26
CA MET A 649 -3.15 -2.22 -28.11
C MET A 649 -2.65 -0.83 -28.52
N ASP A 650 -2.96 0.20 -27.74
CA ASP A 650 -2.33 1.52 -27.84
C ASP A 650 -1.27 1.65 -26.75
N LEU A 651 -0.01 1.54 -27.16
CA LEU A 651 1.16 1.60 -26.29
C LEU A 651 1.83 2.98 -26.30
N SER A 652 1.20 4.01 -26.89
CA SER A 652 1.76 5.36 -26.98
C SER A 652 1.93 6.05 -25.61
N ARG A 653 1.27 5.52 -24.58
CA ARG A 653 1.39 5.93 -23.18
C ARG A 653 2.31 5.03 -22.35
N ALA A 654 2.74 3.89 -22.89
CA ALA A 654 3.49 2.91 -22.14
C ALA A 654 4.93 3.36 -21.79
N GLY A 655 5.55 2.61 -20.87
CA GLY A 655 6.91 2.80 -20.35
C GLY A 655 6.98 3.55 -19.01
N PHE A 656 8.01 3.23 -18.24
CA PHE A 656 8.17 3.64 -16.84
C PHE A 656 8.56 5.12 -16.68
N ARG A 657 7.79 5.89 -15.90
CA ARG A 657 7.88 7.37 -15.82
C ARG A 657 8.17 7.93 -14.42
N ILE A 658 8.57 7.09 -13.47
CA ILE A 658 8.93 7.55 -12.11
C ILE A 658 10.41 7.92 -12.10
N THR A 659 10.71 9.22 -12.11
CA THR A 659 12.06 9.77 -12.19
C THR A 659 12.78 9.85 -10.85
N ASN A 660 12.03 9.85 -9.75
CA ASN A 660 12.50 9.90 -8.34
C ASN A 660 12.46 8.52 -7.66
N PHE A 661 12.39 7.44 -8.44
CA PHE A 661 12.37 6.05 -7.96
C PHE A 661 13.68 5.71 -7.23
N GLN A 662 13.59 5.16 -6.01
CA GLN A 662 14.72 4.83 -5.13
C GLN A 662 14.98 3.31 -4.99
N PRO A 663 15.46 2.61 -6.03
CA PRO A 663 15.65 1.15 -5.98
C PRO A 663 16.64 0.70 -4.89
N ARG A 664 17.69 1.48 -4.59
CA ARG A 664 18.66 1.11 -3.53
C ARG A 664 18.00 1.08 -2.16
N LEU A 665 17.22 2.10 -1.82
CA LEU A 665 16.46 2.17 -0.57
C LEU A 665 15.48 1.00 -0.44
N TYR A 666 14.71 0.72 -1.48
CA TYR A 666 13.76 -0.41 -1.47
C TYR A 666 14.50 -1.77 -1.35
N SER A 667 15.66 -1.92 -1.99
CA SER A 667 16.55 -3.07 -1.81
C SER A 667 17.01 -3.23 -0.36
N GLN A 668 17.47 -2.15 0.30
CA GLN A 668 17.85 -2.14 1.73
C GLN A 668 16.66 -2.46 2.65
N MET A 669 15.47 -1.90 2.36
CA MET A 669 14.23 -2.16 3.12
C MET A 669 13.81 -3.64 3.06
N TYR A 670 13.87 -4.25 1.87
CA TYR A 670 13.58 -5.68 1.71
C TYR A 670 14.69 -6.59 2.26
N ASP A 671 15.96 -6.19 2.19
CA ASP A 671 17.08 -6.92 2.82
C ASP A 671 16.94 -6.99 4.34
N ALA A 672 16.56 -5.87 4.97
CA ALA A 672 16.28 -5.79 6.41
C ALA A 672 15.03 -6.61 6.83
N LEU A 673 14.03 -6.75 5.94
CA LEU A 673 12.91 -7.68 6.15
C LEU A 673 13.38 -9.13 6.03
N ALA A 674 14.14 -9.48 4.98
CA ALA A 674 14.62 -10.82 4.72
C ALA A 674 15.51 -11.33 5.87
N GLN A 675 16.47 -10.53 6.35
CA GLN A 675 17.32 -10.83 7.50
C GLN A 675 16.52 -11.17 8.77
N ARG A 676 15.32 -10.61 8.92
CA ARG A 676 14.43 -10.82 10.08
C ARG A 676 13.40 -11.93 9.90
N THR A 677 13.12 -12.38 8.68
CA THR A 677 11.94 -13.22 8.38
C THR A 677 12.21 -14.45 7.54
N VAL A 678 13.33 -14.50 6.79
CA VAL A 678 13.69 -15.64 5.92
C VAL A 678 14.78 -16.48 6.61
N PRO A 679 14.49 -17.74 7.01
CA PRO A 679 15.43 -18.57 7.76
C PRO A 679 16.75 -18.80 7.01
N GLY A 680 17.89 -18.49 7.66
CA GLY A 680 19.22 -18.70 7.09
C GLY A 680 19.65 -17.67 6.05
N TYR A 681 18.84 -16.64 5.78
CA TYR A 681 19.21 -15.54 4.89
C TYR A 681 20.43 -14.77 5.42
N SER A 682 21.29 -14.34 4.49
CA SER A 682 22.46 -13.52 4.78
C SER A 682 22.26 -12.15 4.12
N ALA A 683 22.32 -11.09 4.91
CA ALA A 683 22.06 -9.73 4.45
C ALA A 683 23.03 -9.28 3.34
N MET A 684 22.48 -8.60 2.33
CA MET A 684 23.24 -7.96 1.25
C MET A 684 23.94 -6.69 1.76
N TYR A 685 23.35 -5.99 2.72
CA TYR A 685 23.87 -4.73 3.26
C TYR A 685 24.22 -4.84 4.75
N SER A 686 25.13 -3.98 5.22
CA SER A 686 25.37 -3.81 6.65
C SER A 686 24.20 -3.04 7.29
N THR A 687 23.67 -3.55 8.40
CA THR A 687 22.68 -2.83 9.21
C THR A 687 23.26 -1.51 9.70
N GLY A 688 22.66 -0.38 9.31
CA GLY A 688 23.06 0.94 9.78
C GLY A 688 22.96 1.08 11.30
N SER A 689 23.87 1.86 11.89
CA SER A 689 23.76 2.28 13.29
C SER A 689 22.69 3.38 13.45
N PRO A 690 22.20 3.62 14.68
CA PRO A 690 21.54 4.86 15.02
C PRO A 690 22.46 6.08 14.78
N LEU A 691 21.87 7.26 14.66
CA LEU A 691 22.59 8.53 14.63
C LEU A 691 23.36 8.76 15.96
N ASP A 692 24.65 9.13 15.89
CA ASP A 692 25.43 9.53 17.06
C ASP A 692 25.35 11.06 17.21
N THR A 693 24.63 11.52 18.23
CA THR A 693 24.37 12.94 18.48
C THR A 693 25.32 13.58 19.50
N SER A 694 26.30 12.83 20.02
CA SER A 694 27.15 13.24 21.17
C SER A 694 27.98 14.53 20.93
N ALA A 695 28.25 14.89 19.67
CA ALA A 695 28.91 16.15 19.31
C ALA A 695 28.06 17.40 19.64
N LEU A 696 26.75 17.25 19.85
CA LEU A 696 25.81 18.35 20.13
C LEU A 696 25.61 18.61 21.63
N ASP A 697 25.96 17.68 22.53
CA ASP A 697 25.67 17.77 23.97
C ASP A 697 26.30 19.01 24.63
N GLU A 698 27.61 19.22 24.45
CA GLU A 698 28.32 20.37 25.05
C GLU A 698 27.92 21.71 24.41
N PRO A 699 27.80 21.85 23.07
CA PRO A 699 27.28 23.07 22.45
C PRO A 699 25.85 23.42 22.89
N ALA A 700 24.93 22.45 22.91
CA ALA A 700 23.54 22.68 23.33
C ALA A 700 23.44 23.17 24.77
N ALA A 701 24.20 22.57 25.70
CA ALA A 701 24.24 23.00 27.10
C ALA A 701 24.76 24.44 27.28
N LYS A 702 25.71 24.88 26.44
CA LYS A 702 26.19 26.28 26.42
C LYS A 702 25.14 27.25 25.88
N ALA A 703 24.43 26.85 24.83
CA ALA A 703 23.37 27.66 24.22
C ALA A 703 22.21 27.88 25.20
N ASP A 704 21.76 26.83 25.88
CA ASP A 704 20.74 26.95 26.95
C ASP A 704 21.19 27.88 28.08
N ALA A 705 22.46 27.82 28.51
CA ALA A 705 23.00 28.71 29.53
C ALA A 705 23.05 30.18 29.09
N ALA A 706 23.37 30.46 27.82
CA ALA A 706 23.36 31.81 27.26
C ALA A 706 21.92 32.37 27.13
N ILE A 707 21.00 31.56 26.60
CA ILE A 707 19.58 31.93 26.43
C ILE A 707 18.90 32.18 27.78
N ALA A 708 19.24 31.40 28.81
CA ALA A 708 18.77 31.60 30.18
C ALA A 708 19.38 32.84 30.88
N SER A 709 20.32 33.56 30.24
CA SER A 709 21.08 34.68 30.81
C SER A 709 20.84 36.01 30.06
N PRO A 710 19.60 36.52 29.94
CA PRO A 710 19.27 37.73 29.18
C PRO A 710 19.79 39.05 29.80
N SER A 711 20.46 38.98 30.95
CA SER A 711 21.22 40.08 31.55
C SER A 711 22.72 40.04 31.25
N GLU A 712 23.23 38.95 30.66
CA GLU A 712 24.64 38.83 30.28
C GLU A 712 24.86 39.07 28.78
N TYR A 713 23.95 38.64 27.90
CA TYR A 713 24.09 38.73 26.42
C TYR A 713 23.04 39.62 25.75
N THR A 714 23.39 40.24 24.62
CA THR A 714 22.46 41.06 23.83
C THR A 714 21.44 40.19 23.10
N ALA A 715 20.19 40.63 22.99
CA ALA A 715 19.15 39.86 22.30
C ALA A 715 19.53 39.55 20.83
N GLU A 716 20.09 40.54 20.13
CA GLU A 716 20.54 40.45 18.73
C GLU A 716 21.65 39.40 18.51
N SER A 717 22.47 39.09 19.53
CA SER A 717 23.49 38.03 19.44
C SER A 717 23.02 36.66 19.97
N VAL A 718 21.91 36.64 20.72
CA VAL A 718 21.28 35.40 21.21
C VAL A 718 20.32 34.80 20.17
N GLU A 719 19.72 35.62 19.31
CA GLU A 719 18.79 35.16 18.26
C GLU A 719 19.40 34.08 17.32
N PRO A 720 20.62 34.24 16.74
CA PRO A 720 21.26 33.16 15.96
C PRO A 720 21.59 31.91 16.79
N VAL A 721 21.83 32.05 18.10
CA VAL A 721 22.07 30.92 19.01
C VAL A 721 20.78 30.15 19.29
N GLN A 722 19.63 30.84 19.32
CA GLN A 722 18.31 30.20 19.43
C GLN A 722 17.98 29.42 18.16
N GLU A 723 18.22 29.99 16.97
CA GLU A 723 17.98 29.31 15.70
C GLU A 723 18.83 28.03 15.57
N ALA A 724 20.15 28.12 15.72
CA ALA A 724 21.03 26.96 15.62
C ALA A 724 20.78 25.91 16.73
N LEU A 725 20.23 26.32 17.89
CA LEU A 725 19.80 25.37 18.93
C LEU A 725 18.54 24.61 18.55
N PHE A 726 17.64 25.14 17.70
CA PHE A 726 16.50 24.37 17.19
C PHE A 726 16.97 23.22 16.29
N ASP A 727 17.99 23.45 15.46
CA ASP A 727 18.57 22.42 14.58
C ASP A 727 19.41 21.39 15.37
N ALA A 728 20.18 21.82 16.37
CA ALA A 728 20.82 20.88 17.30
C ALA A 728 19.79 20.02 18.07
N ARG A 729 18.65 20.59 18.46
CA ARG A 729 17.58 19.88 19.17
C ARG A 729 16.77 18.93 18.28
N SER A 730 16.55 19.29 17.02
CA SER A 730 15.83 18.43 16.06
C SER A 730 16.60 17.13 15.76
N LEU A 731 17.93 17.17 15.91
CA LEU A 731 18.83 16.02 15.87
C LEU A 731 18.94 15.30 17.23
N LEU A 732 19.18 16.01 18.35
CA LEU A 732 19.30 15.41 19.68
C LEU A 732 18.04 14.64 20.13
N GLY A 733 16.85 15.12 19.76
CA GLY A 733 15.57 14.46 20.04
C GLY A 733 15.14 13.45 18.97
N ASN A 734 15.94 13.23 17.92
CA ASN A 734 15.53 12.51 16.73
C ASN A 734 15.44 10.99 16.98
N THR A 735 14.41 10.36 16.41
CA THR A 735 14.28 8.88 16.41
C THR A 735 13.86 8.34 15.04
N THR A 736 14.06 9.13 13.98
CA THR A 736 13.71 8.81 12.58
C THR A 736 14.90 8.99 11.63
N PHE A 737 16.05 9.49 12.10
CA PHE A 737 17.32 9.52 11.35
C PHE A 737 18.20 8.31 11.69
N SER A 738 19.05 7.94 10.74
CA SER A 738 20.03 6.85 10.82
C SER A 738 21.47 7.38 10.75
N ALA A 739 22.47 6.51 10.90
CA ALA A 739 23.86 6.87 10.66
C ALA A 739 24.18 7.32 9.21
N GLU A 740 23.30 7.13 8.22
CA GLU A 740 23.45 7.74 6.89
C GLU A 740 23.31 9.28 6.96
N GLN A 741 22.52 9.80 7.92
CA GLN A 741 22.37 11.23 8.19
C GLN A 741 23.44 11.81 9.14
N GLN A 742 24.49 11.05 9.51
CA GLN A 742 25.52 11.49 10.46
C GLN A 742 26.19 12.85 10.15
N PRO A 743 26.45 13.25 8.89
CA PRO A 743 27.00 14.57 8.57
C PRO A 743 26.15 15.76 9.04
N LEU A 744 24.83 15.59 9.22
CA LEU A 744 23.96 16.65 9.72
C LEU A 744 24.29 17.02 11.18
N VAL A 745 24.75 16.05 11.99
CA VAL A 745 25.21 16.30 13.36
C VAL A 745 26.48 17.13 13.38
N GLU A 746 27.43 16.82 12.48
CA GLU A 746 28.68 17.57 12.35
C GLU A 746 28.43 19.01 11.88
N ALA A 747 27.51 19.19 10.92
CA ALA A 747 27.09 20.50 10.43
C ALA A 747 26.40 21.34 11.53
N ALA A 748 25.38 20.80 12.19
CA ALA A 748 24.67 21.48 13.28
C ALA A 748 25.59 21.82 14.47
N ALA A 749 26.56 20.93 14.79
CA ALA A 749 27.55 21.20 15.82
C ALA A 749 28.48 22.35 15.43
N ALA A 750 28.92 22.41 14.16
CA ALA A 750 29.76 23.52 13.67
C ALA A 750 28.99 24.86 13.65
N GLU A 751 27.74 24.84 13.20
CA GLU A 751 26.85 26.01 13.13
C GLU A 751 26.53 26.56 14.52
N LEU A 752 26.11 25.71 15.47
CA LEU A 752 25.83 26.14 16.85
C LEU A 752 27.09 26.65 17.57
N ASN A 753 28.27 26.06 17.36
CA ASN A 753 29.52 26.61 17.89
C ASN A 753 29.90 27.95 17.24
N THR A 754 29.55 28.17 15.97
CA THR A 754 29.77 29.45 15.29
C THR A 754 28.84 30.53 15.83
N ALA A 755 27.56 30.23 16.03
CA ALA A 755 26.60 31.13 16.68
C ALA A 755 27.05 31.49 18.12
N LEU A 756 27.45 30.50 18.92
CA LEU A 756 27.99 30.70 20.27
C LEU A 756 29.23 31.59 20.31
N ALA A 757 30.07 31.56 19.27
CA ALA A 757 31.24 32.43 19.15
C ALA A 757 30.87 33.89 18.79
N GLY A 758 29.65 34.15 18.31
CA GLY A 758 29.11 35.47 18.00
C GLY A 758 28.41 36.18 19.18
N LEU A 759 28.32 35.55 20.35
CA LEU A 759 27.65 36.12 21.53
C LEU A 759 28.32 37.41 22.04
N GLU A 760 27.57 38.51 22.03
CA GLU A 760 27.99 39.81 22.55
C GLU A 760 27.42 40.06 23.95
N LYS A 761 28.25 40.59 24.85
CA LYS A 761 27.81 40.86 26.23
C LYS A 761 27.13 42.22 26.36
N VAL A 762 26.07 42.28 27.19
CA VAL A 762 25.41 43.53 27.55
C VAL A 762 26.44 44.47 28.18
N ALA A 763 26.59 45.67 27.60
CA ALA A 763 27.56 46.64 28.08
C ALA A 763 27.24 47.06 29.53
N SER A 764 28.18 46.82 30.45
CA SER A 764 28.02 47.24 31.84
C SER A 764 28.01 48.76 31.93
N THR A 765 26.85 49.35 32.25
CA THR A 765 26.74 50.78 32.58
C THR A 765 27.76 51.12 33.67
N PRO A 766 28.67 52.09 33.48
CA PRO A 766 29.58 52.51 34.52
C PRO A 766 28.78 52.99 35.74
N ALA A 767 29.08 52.47 36.92
CA ALA A 767 28.50 52.98 38.14
C ALA A 767 28.98 54.43 38.36
N ASP A 768 28.04 55.36 38.52
CA ASP A 768 28.36 56.76 38.82
C ASP A 768 29.24 56.85 40.08
N PRO A 769 30.35 57.60 40.05
CA PRO A 769 31.25 57.69 41.20
C PRO A 769 30.56 58.43 42.35
N ALA A 770 30.35 57.73 43.47
CA ALA A 770 29.62 58.24 44.62
C ALA A 770 30.18 59.59 45.14
N GLU A 771 29.32 60.59 45.27
CA GLU A 771 29.71 61.91 45.78
C GLU A 771 30.19 61.86 47.25
N PRO A 772 31.19 62.67 47.64
CA PRO A 772 31.65 62.73 49.03
C PRO A 772 30.68 63.48 49.95
N ASN A 773 30.52 62.97 51.18
CA ASN A 773 29.72 63.55 52.27
C ASN A 773 29.79 65.10 52.37
N GLN A 774 28.63 65.75 52.47
CA GLN A 774 28.48 67.07 53.11
C GLN A 774 27.73 66.96 54.45
N PRO A 775 28.06 67.80 55.45
CA PRO A 775 27.43 67.75 56.78
C PRO A 775 26.12 68.54 56.86
N ALA A 776 25.23 68.14 57.77
CA ALA A 776 23.89 68.72 57.90
C ALA A 776 23.81 69.97 58.81
N THR A 777 22.96 70.94 58.44
CA THR A 777 22.15 71.86 59.29
C THR A 777 21.52 72.97 58.41
N PRO A 778 20.47 73.69 58.87
CA PRO A 778 19.30 73.27 59.66
C PRO A 778 17.98 73.51 58.86
N ALA A 779 16.81 73.29 59.47
CA ALA A 779 15.51 73.53 58.84
C ALA A 779 14.65 74.54 59.63
N ASP A 780 13.88 75.37 58.91
CA ASP A 780 12.70 76.14 59.37
C ASP A 780 12.10 76.91 58.16
N PRO A 781 10.82 77.33 58.15
CA PRO A 781 9.67 76.74 58.85
C PRO A 781 8.38 76.59 57.97
N VAL A 782 7.52 75.64 58.38
CA VAL A 782 6.04 75.71 58.47
C VAL A 782 5.24 76.58 57.47
N ASP A 783 4.32 75.95 56.71
CA ASP A 783 2.89 76.25 56.90
C ASP A 783 1.95 75.06 56.59
N THR A 784 0.75 75.09 57.19
CA THR A 784 -0.33 74.06 57.18
C THR A 784 -1.70 74.78 57.22
N PRO A 785 -2.91 74.16 57.32
CA PRO A 785 -3.36 72.75 57.33
C PRO A 785 -4.34 72.49 56.13
N ALA A 786 -5.28 71.54 56.04
CA ALA A 786 -5.89 70.51 56.93
C ALA A 786 -6.44 69.34 56.06
N GLY A 787 -6.83 68.17 56.59
CA GLY A 787 -6.81 67.68 57.97
C GLY A 787 -7.31 66.23 58.12
N THR A 788 -7.05 65.62 59.28
CA THR A 788 -7.48 64.28 59.77
C THR A 788 -8.95 64.29 60.29
N PRO A 789 -9.57 63.18 60.76
CA PRO A 789 -9.07 61.84 61.16
C PRO A 789 -9.78 60.66 60.40
N ALA A 790 -9.61 59.36 60.69
CA ALA A 790 -9.08 58.66 61.88
C ALA A 790 -8.37 57.32 61.57
N ASP A 791 -7.87 56.68 62.62
CA ASP A 791 -6.89 55.58 62.73
C ASP A 791 -7.37 54.61 63.87
N PRO A 792 -6.67 53.57 64.38
CA PRO A 792 -5.81 52.52 63.80
C PRO A 792 -6.20 51.07 64.26
N GLN A 793 -5.28 50.11 64.04
CA GLN A 793 -5.03 48.83 64.78
C GLN A 793 -5.73 47.54 64.28
N SER A 794 -5.09 46.38 63.96
CA SER A 794 -3.78 45.72 64.31
C SER A 794 -3.78 44.88 65.60
N PRO A 795 -2.89 43.86 65.80
CA PRO A 795 -2.06 43.07 64.86
C PRO A 795 -2.02 41.52 65.17
N SER A 796 -1.03 40.82 64.60
CA SER A 796 -0.31 39.62 65.09
C SER A 796 -0.86 38.19 64.83
N GLY A 797 0.06 37.29 64.42
CA GLY A 797 -0.03 35.82 64.55
C GLY A 797 0.91 35.34 65.67
N PRO A 798 1.68 34.22 65.56
CA PRO A 798 1.79 33.22 64.48
C PRO A 798 1.79 31.75 65.03
N ALA A 799 2.52 30.84 64.35
CA ALA A 799 3.15 29.59 64.83
C ALA A 799 2.48 28.22 64.56
N ASP A 800 3.35 27.19 64.49
CA ASP A 800 3.08 25.77 64.20
C ASP A 800 2.43 24.97 65.34
N GLY A 801 1.91 23.77 65.03
CA GLY A 801 1.74 22.71 66.03
C GLY A 801 0.76 21.57 65.66
N THR A 802 1.27 20.34 65.62
CA THR A 802 0.49 19.08 65.76
C THR A 802 -0.08 18.94 67.19
N VAL A 803 -1.06 18.09 67.55
CA VAL A 803 -1.41 16.72 67.10
C VAL A 803 -2.89 16.38 67.41
N ASP A 804 -3.32 15.17 66.99
CA ASP A 804 -4.38 14.31 67.57
C ASP A 804 -5.88 14.51 67.27
N ALA A 805 -6.60 13.37 67.39
CA ALA A 805 -8.03 13.10 67.20
C ALA A 805 -8.64 12.61 68.57
N PRO A 806 -9.81 11.91 68.73
CA PRO A 806 -10.76 11.33 67.77
C PRO A 806 -12.29 11.36 68.14
N ALA A 807 -13.14 10.76 67.27
CA ALA A 807 -14.43 10.07 67.58
C ALA A 807 -15.62 10.90 68.17
N THR A 808 -16.92 10.52 68.19
CA THR A 808 -17.82 9.44 67.67
C THR A 808 -19.28 9.99 67.74
N ALA A 809 -20.39 9.49 67.18
CA ALA A 809 -20.84 8.36 66.32
C ALA A 809 -22.08 8.86 65.50
N ALA A 810 -23.00 8.14 64.84
CA ALA A 810 -23.39 6.71 64.66
C ALA A 810 -24.02 6.55 63.23
N GLY A 811 -24.79 5.54 62.79
CA GLY A 811 -25.49 4.40 63.44
C GLY A 811 -25.97 3.32 62.43
N ALA A 812 -27.22 2.82 62.52
CA ALA A 812 -27.75 1.68 61.73
C ALA A 812 -29.28 1.83 61.41
N PRO A 813 -30.01 0.95 60.65
CA PRO A 813 -29.88 -0.53 60.52
C PRO A 813 -30.00 -1.11 59.08
N ALA A 814 -30.14 -2.45 58.96
CA ALA A 814 -30.06 -3.25 57.71
C ALA A 814 -31.22 -4.28 57.52
N ILE A 815 -31.04 -5.21 56.55
CA ILE A 815 -31.70 -6.52 56.23
C ILE A 815 -32.61 -6.53 54.96
N GLY A 816 -32.58 -7.53 54.05
CA GLY A 816 -31.56 -8.58 53.81
C GLY A 816 -32.03 -9.96 53.25
N ALA A 817 -31.26 -10.50 52.28
CA ALA A 817 -31.09 -11.94 51.90
C ALA A 817 -32.16 -12.71 51.06
N LEU A 818 -31.75 -13.93 50.60
CA LEU A 818 -32.40 -14.97 49.74
C LEU A 818 -32.21 -14.77 48.20
N SER A 819 -31.66 -15.66 47.33
CA SER A 819 -31.74 -17.14 47.06
C SER A 819 -32.93 -17.56 46.17
N SER A 820 -32.90 -18.50 45.20
CA SER A 820 -31.85 -19.33 44.55
C SER A 820 -32.45 -20.17 43.38
N THR A 821 -31.62 -20.87 42.56
CA THR A 821 -31.99 -21.88 41.50
C THR A 821 -32.77 -21.41 40.24
N GLY A 822 -32.70 -22.05 39.06
CA GLY A 822 -31.81 -23.14 38.57
C GLY A 822 -32.24 -23.81 37.24
N SER A 823 -31.37 -24.65 36.66
CA SER A 823 -31.58 -25.60 35.52
C SER A 823 -31.40 -25.11 34.05
N GLN A 824 -31.35 -26.07 33.11
CA GLN A 824 -30.82 -26.00 31.72
C GLN A 824 -31.88 -26.31 30.63
N ILE A 825 -31.59 -26.02 29.33
CA ILE A 825 -31.68 -26.97 28.17
C ILE A 825 -31.45 -26.28 26.78
N ALA A 826 -30.68 -26.97 25.90
CA ALA A 826 -30.63 -27.01 24.41
C ALA A 826 -30.73 -25.76 23.46
N LEU A 827 -29.64 -25.53 22.72
CA LEU A 827 -29.49 -25.75 21.25
C LEU A 827 -30.16 -24.83 20.17
N VAL A 828 -29.30 -24.08 19.44
CA VAL A 828 -29.30 -23.75 17.98
C VAL A 828 -30.19 -22.64 17.35
N ALA A 829 -29.48 -21.73 16.64
CA ALA A 829 -29.80 -20.94 15.42
C ALA A 829 -30.74 -19.70 15.38
N ALA A 830 -30.14 -18.63 14.82
CA ALA A 830 -30.64 -17.70 13.78
C ALA A 830 -31.40 -16.39 14.11
N LEU A 831 -31.02 -15.36 13.33
CA LEU A 831 -31.76 -14.15 12.88
C LEU A 831 -32.21 -13.05 13.88
N ALA A 832 -31.35 -12.02 13.94
CA ALA A 832 -31.64 -10.60 13.60
C ALA A 832 -32.61 -9.70 14.42
N LEU A 833 -32.16 -8.43 14.53
CA LEU A 833 -32.88 -7.15 14.71
C LEU A 833 -33.34 -6.65 16.11
N MET A 834 -32.87 -5.42 16.40
CA MET A 834 -33.36 -4.38 17.35
C MET A 834 -33.27 -4.63 18.87
N GLY A 835 -32.70 -3.65 19.59
CA GLY A 835 -32.81 -3.52 21.07
C GLY A 835 -31.59 -2.90 21.77
N VAL A 836 -31.59 -1.58 21.99
CA VAL A 836 -30.49 -0.85 22.66
C VAL A 836 -30.57 -0.96 24.19
N ALA A 837 -29.49 -1.40 24.86
CA ALA A 837 -29.05 -0.94 26.19
C ALA A 837 -27.66 -1.53 26.55
N GLY A 838 -26.76 -0.74 27.14
CA GLY A 838 -25.35 -1.12 27.38
C GLY A 838 -25.05 -1.84 28.70
N GLY A 839 -23.81 -2.34 28.84
CA GLY A 839 -23.28 -2.96 30.06
C GLY A 839 -21.92 -3.64 29.85
N SER A 840 -20.82 -2.92 30.09
CA SER A 840 -19.46 -3.41 29.81
C SER A 840 -18.94 -4.40 30.85
N VAL A 841 -18.28 -5.48 30.41
CA VAL A 841 -17.42 -6.33 31.26
C VAL A 841 -16.10 -6.61 30.55
N LEU A 842 -14.99 -6.28 31.20
CA LEU A 842 -13.63 -6.50 30.71
C LEU A 842 -13.19 -7.96 30.94
N ILE A 843 -12.83 -8.71 29.89
CA ILE A 843 -12.30 -10.08 30.01
C ILE A 843 -10.85 -10.12 29.55
N VAL A 844 -9.92 -10.20 30.52
CA VAL A 844 -8.49 -10.38 30.26
C VAL A 844 -8.18 -11.86 30.03
N ALA A 845 -8.16 -12.28 28.76
CA ALA A 845 -7.80 -13.65 28.37
C ALA A 845 -6.28 -13.85 28.37
N LYS A 846 -5.74 -14.54 29.39
CA LYS A 846 -4.32 -14.96 29.39
C LYS A 846 -4.11 -16.09 28.36
N ARG A 847 -3.18 -15.89 27.41
CA ARG A 847 -2.68 -16.99 26.56
C ARG A 847 -2.11 -18.11 27.43
N LYS A 848 -2.48 -19.35 27.13
CA LYS A 848 -1.64 -20.53 27.41
C LYS A 848 -0.76 -20.77 26.19
N ALA A 849 0.51 -21.05 26.40
CA ALA A 849 1.32 -21.70 25.38
C ALA A 849 0.87 -23.17 25.23
N HIS A 850 0.98 -23.71 24.02
CA HIS A 850 1.09 -25.15 23.81
C HIS A 850 2.49 -25.46 23.28
N VAL A 851 2.94 -26.67 23.60
CA VAL A 851 4.22 -27.29 23.27
C VAL A 851 3.88 -28.59 22.55
N GLU A 852 4.79 -29.03 21.66
CA GLU A 852 4.62 -30.08 20.64
C GLU A 852 3.74 -29.65 19.46
#